data_AF-C1DPI4-F1
#
_entry.id   AF-C1DPI4-F1
#
_cell.length_a   1.000
_cell.length_b   1.000
_cell.length_c   1.000
_cell.angle_alpha   90.00
_cell.angle_beta   90.00
_cell.angle_gamma   90.00
#
_symmetry.space_group_name_H-M   'P 1'
#
loop_
_entity.id
_entity.type
_entity.pdbx_description
1 polymer ?
#
loop_
_entity_poly.entity_id
_entity_poly.type
_entity_poly.pdbx_seq_one_letter_code
_entity_poly.pdbx_strand_id
1 'polypeptide(L)'
;MLAATLLAIGAGADAEDIDLFVGVESERGTDYPNVVILLDNTANWADDAQYFPDMKQGLAELSAIRTVIGALAPEGEDAKLNVGLMMLDEGTGQRFDGGYVRSHVKQMTKGARAELLAEIAEIESEFSTGGQVTTEVGYSRAMFEVFKYFGGHTSPANAYDDTAGSPVGPTHFGPWRYSGDDVFDRRDAAAFSDSRQTLYKPVVPATETCKSKNYLILIGNGWSPNGEDEVATLLKNVGGDAGQLYQTTSSKVRYGDEMARFLYQTDVSAAPGKQNVLTYAIDVYNRQASEDHSRLLKSMAHVGGGKYFSATNADEIETALSTIFSEIQAVDSVFASVSLPASVNTRGTYRNQVYVGMFRPDANGLPRWAGNLKQYKLGLVDNALKLLDAEGEQAIDSSTGFIGECARSFWGPASVTQPAYWGNVNGAPAGGCLAVADSVHADYPDGNVVEKGAQSYRLRTLSGSDARNIKSCATTACTELIDFHALTVGSIAADEINWGRGGNGETEFVDPTAISATTVRPSVHADVLHSRPMAINFGTDSDAEVVVFYGGNDGILRAVNGNRDSGASIGGMAPGGELWSFMAPEFHPRIARLRDNIVGIAYKDRTAVASGAVPEPEPKPYGFDGPITAHRYSGGAWIYAGMRRGGRALYAFQVSDTALAKPVFKWRIGCDSDMSGTDCTDGFERLGQTWSSARPFQTAGYDSGKSPLLIMGAGYDTCEDKTDDLAHNHLCGDNPLGNRIYVMDADDGEPIAEFKTERSVVGDVTIVPDESGLAIYAYVADTGGTVYRIAFDAAGPGDWSMVRIASLGCDGRSSCDANRKFMFAPDVVMLGDTHYVLLGSGDREKPLASYAAATSVANHFFMLKDKPTDTAWLTDENAKGVCAGDYLCMDSLYPITTPDTPSEALLARKKGWYLALADSEQTVTSAITVHGTVTFSTHTPAVHGPGQCSRLGTARVYNIDYRNAESGNGGAMRYEVIVGGGLPPSPVAGMVTLDDGSSVPFIIGSDPDSPLEGGSPRAASGVVQPKAKVYWNIER
;
A
#
# COMPACT_ATOMS: atom_id res chain seq x y z
N MET A 1 -23.87 -16.41 35.97
CA MET A 1 -24.82 -15.48 35.31
C MET A 1 -24.39 -15.37 33.86
N LEU A 2 -25.37 -15.39 32.95
CA LEU A 2 -25.26 -15.82 31.55
C LEU A 2 -24.08 -15.24 30.76
N ALA A 3 -23.33 -16.14 30.12
CA ALA A 3 -22.50 -15.88 28.97
C ALA A 3 -23.41 -15.51 27.78
N ALA A 4 -23.41 -14.24 27.39
CA ALA A 4 -23.93 -13.79 26.12
C ALA A 4 -22.73 -13.52 25.21
N THR A 5 -22.37 -14.52 24.41
CA THR A 5 -21.54 -14.35 23.21
C THR A 5 -22.27 -13.36 22.29
N LEU A 6 -21.85 -12.09 22.29
CA LEU A 6 -22.20 -11.14 21.24
C LEU A 6 -21.55 -11.61 19.94
N LEU A 7 -22.31 -12.32 19.11
CA LEU A 7 -22.09 -12.35 17.68
C LEU A 7 -22.37 -10.95 17.14
N ALA A 8 -21.36 -10.08 17.18
CA ALA A 8 -21.36 -8.85 16.40
C ALA A 8 -21.22 -9.25 14.93
N ILE A 9 -22.35 -9.54 14.28
CA ILE A 9 -22.42 -9.57 12.83
C ILE A 9 -22.25 -8.11 12.40
N GLY A 10 -21.00 -7.71 12.13
CA GLY A 10 -20.72 -6.41 11.53
C GLY A 10 -21.45 -6.33 10.20
N ALA A 11 -22.26 -5.30 10.00
CA ALA A 11 -22.68 -4.95 8.64
C ALA A 11 -21.40 -4.60 7.88
N GLY A 12 -21.00 -5.47 6.95
CA GLY A 12 -19.81 -5.23 6.14
C GLY A 12 -19.95 -3.98 5.29
N ALA A 13 -18.83 -3.32 5.01
CA ALA A 13 -18.76 -2.31 3.97
C ALA A 13 -18.90 -3.00 2.61
N ASP A 14 -19.76 -2.46 1.74
CA ASP A 14 -19.94 -2.94 0.36
C ASP A 14 -18.95 -2.27 -0.62
N ALA A 15 -18.24 -1.24 -0.17
CA ALA A 15 -17.24 -0.50 -0.93
C ALA A 15 -16.14 0.02 -0.02
N GLU A 16 -14.89 -0.17 -0.45
CA GLU A 16 -13.72 0.34 0.26
C GLU A 16 -12.66 0.82 -0.75
N ASP A 17 -11.87 1.84 -0.40
CA ASP A 17 -10.79 2.29 -1.29
C ASP A 17 -9.69 1.22 -1.51
N ILE A 18 -9.63 0.21 -0.63
CA ILE A 18 -8.77 -0.96 -0.79
C ILE A 18 -9.17 -1.87 -1.97
N ASP A 19 -10.38 -1.73 -2.51
CA ASP A 19 -10.81 -2.43 -3.72
C ASP A 19 -9.91 -2.08 -4.92
N LEU A 20 -9.20 -0.94 -4.86
CA LEU A 20 -8.20 -0.59 -5.87
C LEU A 20 -7.01 -1.55 -5.93
N PHE A 21 -6.67 -2.16 -4.79
CA PHE A 21 -5.44 -2.93 -4.62
C PHE A 21 -5.61 -4.42 -4.90
N VAL A 22 -6.84 -4.87 -5.10
CA VAL A 22 -7.14 -6.19 -5.65
C VAL A 22 -7.32 -6.07 -7.14
N GLY A 23 -6.55 -6.87 -7.88
CA GLY A 23 -6.45 -6.77 -9.33
C GLY A 23 -7.81 -6.72 -10.01
N VAL A 24 -8.12 -5.56 -10.61
CA VAL A 24 -9.17 -5.48 -11.62
C VAL A 24 -8.73 -6.37 -12.77
N GLU A 25 -9.55 -7.37 -13.05
CA GLU A 25 -9.27 -8.40 -14.03
C GLU A 25 -8.98 -7.79 -15.41
N SER A 26 -7.88 -8.18 -16.08
CA SER A 26 -7.62 -7.77 -17.46
C SER A 26 -8.72 -8.29 -18.39
N GLU A 27 -9.35 -7.42 -19.17
CA GLU A 27 -10.45 -7.80 -20.09
C GLU A 27 -9.98 -8.54 -21.38
N ARG A 28 -8.71 -9.00 -21.48
CA ARG A 28 -8.28 -9.99 -22.50
C ARG A 28 -7.14 -10.92 -22.09
N GLY A 29 -7.14 -12.08 -22.75
CA GLY A 29 -6.32 -13.27 -22.53
C GLY A 29 -4.79 -13.24 -22.66
N THR A 30 -4.11 -12.13 -22.93
CA THR A 30 -2.72 -12.22 -23.43
C THR A 30 -1.62 -11.63 -22.55
N ASP A 31 -1.97 -10.97 -21.44
CA ASP A 31 -1.03 -10.23 -20.56
C ASP A 31 -0.80 -10.95 -19.22
N TYR A 32 -0.74 -12.27 -19.28
CA TYR A 32 -0.63 -13.10 -18.10
C TYR A 32 0.81 -13.44 -17.74
N PRO A 33 1.15 -13.63 -16.45
CA PRO A 33 2.43 -14.18 -16.01
C PRO A 33 2.92 -15.31 -16.89
N ASN A 34 4.17 -15.19 -17.33
CA ASN A 34 4.82 -16.26 -18.09
C ASN A 34 5.47 -17.22 -17.10
N VAL A 35 4.94 -18.44 -17.03
CA VAL A 35 5.41 -19.48 -16.12
C VAL A 35 5.98 -20.62 -16.95
N VAL A 36 7.24 -20.97 -16.71
CA VAL A 36 7.86 -22.18 -17.22
C VAL A 36 8.01 -23.16 -16.07
N ILE A 37 7.39 -24.34 -16.17
CA ILE A 37 7.68 -25.45 -15.28
C ILE A 37 8.86 -26.22 -15.87
N LEU A 38 9.98 -26.30 -15.15
CA LEU A 38 11.11 -27.16 -15.49
C LEU A 38 11.03 -28.41 -14.62
N LEU A 39 10.66 -29.54 -15.23
CA LEU A 39 10.46 -30.82 -14.57
C LEU A 39 11.69 -31.71 -14.71
N ASP A 40 12.19 -32.22 -13.58
CA ASP A 40 13.22 -33.25 -13.55
C ASP A 40 12.65 -34.63 -13.94
N ASN A 41 13.05 -35.10 -15.11
CA ASN A 41 12.70 -36.39 -15.70
C ASN A 41 13.90 -37.37 -15.69
N THR A 42 14.86 -37.19 -14.78
CA THR A 42 15.96 -38.14 -14.58
C THR A 42 15.45 -39.48 -14.06
N ALA A 43 16.27 -40.52 -14.14
CA ALA A 43 15.84 -41.87 -13.78
C ALA A 43 15.33 -42.01 -12.32
N ASN A 44 15.64 -41.05 -11.44
CA ASN A 44 15.13 -40.97 -10.07
C ASN A 44 13.60 -40.95 -10.02
N TRP A 45 12.95 -40.29 -10.98
CA TRP A 45 11.50 -40.13 -10.99
C TRP A 45 10.74 -41.47 -11.04
N ALA A 46 11.35 -42.54 -11.57
CA ALA A 46 10.78 -43.87 -11.73
C ALA A 46 11.39 -44.90 -10.75
N ASP A 47 12.30 -44.47 -9.88
CA ASP A 47 13.01 -45.36 -8.96
C ASP A 47 12.09 -45.80 -7.81
N ASP A 48 11.98 -47.11 -7.61
CA ASP A 48 11.29 -47.73 -6.47
C ASP A 48 11.91 -47.33 -5.13
N ALA A 49 13.20 -46.99 -5.11
CA ALA A 49 13.91 -46.58 -3.91
C ALA A 49 13.49 -45.20 -3.39
N GLN A 50 12.69 -44.43 -4.11
CA GLN A 50 12.16 -43.15 -3.64
C GLN A 50 11.04 -43.33 -2.60
N TYR A 51 10.38 -44.49 -2.57
CA TYR A 51 9.31 -44.83 -1.62
C TYR A 51 8.13 -43.83 -1.57
N PHE A 52 7.80 -43.21 -2.70
CA PHE A 52 6.61 -42.36 -2.79
C PHE A 52 5.33 -43.16 -2.49
N PRO A 53 4.37 -42.59 -1.73
CA PRO A 53 3.13 -43.28 -1.40
C PRO A 53 2.27 -43.42 -2.66
N ASP A 54 1.63 -44.58 -2.79
CA ASP A 54 0.60 -44.92 -3.79
C ASP A 54 1.03 -44.98 -5.27
N MET A 55 2.05 -44.23 -5.69
CA MET A 55 2.58 -44.24 -7.05
C MET A 55 4.09 -43.91 -7.11
N LYS A 56 4.69 -43.98 -8.30
CA LYS A 56 6.09 -43.55 -8.52
C LYS A 56 6.21 -42.03 -8.36
N GLN A 57 7.38 -41.56 -7.92
CA GLN A 57 7.60 -40.14 -7.65
C GLN A 57 7.25 -39.22 -8.84
N GLY A 58 7.76 -39.51 -10.03
CA GLY A 58 7.46 -38.70 -11.22
C GLY A 58 6.00 -38.79 -11.66
N LEU A 59 5.30 -39.91 -11.36
CA LEU A 59 3.86 -39.99 -11.57
C LEU A 59 3.11 -39.07 -10.59
N ALA A 60 3.56 -38.97 -9.33
CA ALA A 60 2.99 -38.03 -8.36
C ALA A 60 3.22 -36.56 -8.77
N GLU A 61 4.41 -36.24 -9.27
CA GLU A 61 4.74 -34.91 -9.82
C GLU A 61 3.84 -34.55 -11.02
N LEU A 62 3.72 -35.45 -12.01
CA LEU A 62 2.86 -35.26 -13.18
C LEU A 62 1.38 -35.13 -12.78
N SER A 63 0.91 -35.98 -11.86
CA SER A 63 -0.46 -35.93 -11.33
C SER A 63 -0.73 -34.58 -10.66
N ALA A 64 0.18 -34.10 -9.83
CA ALA A 64 0.02 -32.82 -9.14
C ALA A 64 0.01 -31.63 -10.11
N ILE A 65 0.91 -31.62 -11.10
CA ILE A 65 0.89 -30.61 -12.17
C ILE A 65 -0.46 -30.67 -12.90
N ARG A 66 -0.94 -31.87 -13.25
CA ARG A 66 -2.22 -32.03 -13.95
C ARG A 66 -3.40 -31.53 -13.12
N THR A 67 -3.45 -31.83 -11.83
CA THR A 67 -4.48 -31.33 -10.90
C THR A 67 -4.47 -29.81 -10.85
N VAL A 68 -3.31 -29.21 -10.58
CA VAL A 68 -3.19 -27.76 -10.41
C VAL A 68 -3.44 -27.02 -11.73
N ILE A 69 -2.85 -27.48 -12.85
CA ILE A 69 -3.12 -26.93 -14.18
C ILE A 69 -4.62 -26.99 -14.47
N GLY A 70 -5.29 -28.11 -14.20
CA GLY A 70 -6.73 -28.28 -14.38
C GLY A 70 -7.57 -27.32 -13.53
N ALA A 71 -7.08 -26.99 -12.33
CA ALA A 71 -7.73 -26.12 -11.36
C ALA A 71 -7.38 -24.62 -11.51
N LEU A 72 -6.53 -24.24 -12.46
CA LEU A 72 -6.13 -22.83 -12.67
C LEU A 72 -7.30 -21.90 -13.00
N ALA A 73 -8.42 -22.43 -13.49
CA ALA A 73 -9.67 -21.68 -13.65
C ALA A 73 -10.88 -22.62 -13.56
N PRO A 74 -12.07 -22.08 -13.22
CA PRO A 74 -13.32 -22.84 -13.21
C PRO A 74 -13.61 -23.59 -14.52
N GLU A 75 -14.44 -24.62 -14.43
CA GLU A 75 -14.82 -25.43 -15.59
C GLU A 75 -15.55 -24.56 -16.64
N GLY A 76 -14.90 -24.36 -17.79
CA GLY A 76 -15.44 -23.54 -18.88
C GLY A 76 -14.75 -22.20 -19.08
N GLU A 77 -13.84 -21.80 -18.19
CA GLU A 77 -13.17 -20.50 -18.21
C GLU A 77 -11.68 -20.58 -18.56
N ASP A 78 -11.13 -19.47 -19.06
CA ASP A 78 -9.71 -19.32 -19.37
C ASP A 78 -8.93 -18.93 -18.10
N ALA A 79 -7.77 -19.56 -17.87
CA ALA A 79 -6.88 -19.19 -16.77
C ALA A 79 -6.01 -17.99 -17.14
N LYS A 80 -5.74 -17.15 -16.15
CA LYS A 80 -5.06 -15.85 -16.29
C LYS A 80 -3.53 -15.98 -16.17
N LEU A 81 -3.00 -16.99 -16.85
CA LEU A 81 -1.62 -17.44 -16.77
C LEU A 81 -1.16 -17.89 -18.16
N ASN A 82 0.08 -17.59 -18.54
CA ASN A 82 0.75 -18.26 -19.65
C ASN A 82 1.64 -19.35 -19.07
N VAL A 83 1.42 -20.61 -19.47
CA VAL A 83 2.18 -21.74 -18.91
C VAL A 83 2.86 -22.52 -20.02
N GLY A 84 4.12 -22.88 -19.81
CA GLY A 84 4.90 -23.80 -20.63
C GLY A 84 5.54 -24.89 -19.77
N LEU A 85 5.95 -25.98 -20.42
CA LEU A 85 6.60 -27.12 -19.79
C LEU A 85 7.95 -27.36 -20.46
N MET A 86 9.01 -27.41 -19.65
CA MET A 86 10.35 -27.83 -20.02
C MET A 86 10.73 -29.09 -19.26
N MET A 87 11.53 -29.95 -19.90
CA MET A 87 12.09 -31.16 -19.31
C MET A 87 13.59 -31.24 -19.64
N LEU A 88 14.33 -32.08 -18.93
CA LEU A 88 15.75 -32.31 -19.16
C LEU A 88 15.98 -33.20 -20.40
N ASP A 89 17.09 -32.96 -21.08
CA ASP A 89 17.52 -33.62 -22.32
C ASP A 89 18.90 -34.26 -22.14
N GLU A 90 19.05 -35.52 -22.58
CA GLU A 90 20.34 -36.20 -22.63
C GLU A 90 21.04 -35.90 -23.97
N GLY A 91 22.14 -35.15 -23.93
CA GLY A 91 22.93 -34.92 -25.15
C GLY A 91 23.63 -36.20 -25.61
N THR A 92 23.75 -36.41 -26.93
CA THR A 92 24.62 -37.48 -27.47
C THR A 92 25.83 -36.95 -28.23
N GLY A 93 26.95 -37.69 -28.16
CA GLY A 93 28.16 -37.42 -28.94
C GLY A 93 28.94 -36.18 -28.51
N GLN A 94 29.14 -35.22 -29.43
CA GLN A 94 29.92 -33.97 -29.21
C GLN A 94 29.04 -32.81 -28.69
N ARG A 95 27.79 -33.08 -28.28
CA ARG A 95 26.79 -32.07 -27.94
C ARG A 95 26.37 -32.21 -26.48
N PHE A 96 26.09 -31.07 -25.83
CA PHE A 96 25.80 -31.00 -24.40
C PHE A 96 24.34 -31.32 -24.09
N ASP A 97 24.12 -31.92 -22.93
CA ASP A 97 22.84 -32.05 -22.25
C ASP A 97 22.30 -30.69 -21.79
N GLY A 98 21.03 -30.63 -21.41
CA GLY A 98 20.38 -29.37 -21.00
C GLY A 98 18.87 -29.52 -20.84
N GLY A 99 18.13 -28.46 -21.12
CA GLY A 99 16.67 -28.47 -21.15
C GLY A 99 16.11 -28.49 -22.57
N TYR A 100 14.85 -28.85 -22.72
CA TYR A 100 14.08 -28.64 -23.95
C TYR A 100 12.64 -28.23 -23.64
N VAL A 101 12.02 -27.49 -24.57
CA VAL A 101 10.63 -27.06 -24.48
C VAL A 101 9.70 -28.18 -24.96
N ARG A 102 9.00 -28.83 -24.02
CA ARG A 102 8.01 -29.88 -24.28
C ARG A 102 6.65 -29.30 -24.67
N SER A 103 6.27 -28.18 -24.04
CA SER A 103 5.13 -27.35 -24.46
C SER A 103 5.55 -25.89 -24.41
N HIS A 104 5.34 -25.15 -25.51
CA HIS A 104 5.62 -23.72 -25.52
C HIS A 104 4.75 -22.96 -24.53
N VAL A 105 5.22 -21.78 -24.12
CA VAL A 105 4.47 -20.91 -23.21
C VAL A 105 3.31 -20.31 -23.99
N LYS A 106 2.08 -20.62 -23.55
CA LYS A 106 0.85 -20.13 -24.15
C LYS A 106 -0.16 -19.79 -23.07
N GLN A 107 -1.08 -18.89 -23.37
CA GLN A 107 -2.23 -18.60 -22.51
C GLN A 107 -2.96 -19.89 -22.18
N MET A 108 -3.26 -20.13 -20.91
CA MET A 108 -4.05 -21.26 -20.44
C MET A 108 -5.56 -21.07 -20.70
N THR A 109 -5.92 -20.82 -21.97
CA THR A 109 -7.31 -20.90 -22.43
C THR A 109 -7.88 -22.29 -22.17
N LYS A 110 -9.20 -22.44 -22.17
CA LYS A 110 -9.83 -23.77 -22.05
C LYS A 110 -9.23 -24.81 -23.02
N GLY A 111 -9.01 -24.40 -24.27
CA GLY A 111 -8.42 -25.27 -25.30
C GLY A 111 -6.94 -25.57 -25.03
N ALA A 112 -6.13 -24.55 -24.80
CA ALA A 112 -4.69 -24.70 -24.55
C ALA A 112 -4.40 -25.45 -23.24
N ARG A 113 -5.25 -25.27 -22.21
CA ARG A 113 -5.22 -26.03 -20.95
C ARG A 113 -5.52 -27.50 -21.20
N ALA A 114 -6.55 -27.82 -22.00
CA ALA A 114 -6.84 -29.20 -22.38
C ALA A 114 -5.70 -29.84 -23.18
N GLU A 115 -5.05 -29.09 -24.07
CA GLU A 115 -3.84 -29.54 -24.79
C GLU A 115 -2.68 -29.83 -23.85
N LEU A 116 -2.37 -28.93 -22.91
CA LEU A 116 -1.29 -29.14 -21.94
C LEU A 116 -1.59 -30.33 -21.01
N LEU A 117 -2.84 -30.50 -20.58
CA LEU A 117 -3.27 -31.65 -19.78
C LEU A 117 -3.16 -32.97 -20.57
N ALA A 118 -3.43 -32.95 -21.88
CA ALA A 118 -3.26 -34.11 -22.74
C ALA A 118 -1.77 -34.45 -22.94
N GLU A 119 -0.92 -33.43 -23.10
CA GLU A 119 0.53 -33.57 -23.17
C GLU A 119 1.10 -34.20 -21.89
N ILE A 120 0.67 -33.73 -20.72
CA ILE A 120 1.06 -34.33 -19.43
C ILE A 120 0.59 -35.79 -19.33
N ALA A 121 -0.64 -36.09 -19.77
CA ALA A 121 -1.17 -37.45 -19.77
C ALA A 121 -0.41 -38.38 -20.76
N GLU A 122 0.10 -37.86 -21.87
CA GLU A 122 0.97 -38.61 -22.78
C GLU A 122 2.29 -38.95 -22.08
N ILE A 123 2.92 -37.99 -21.40
CA ILE A 123 4.13 -38.20 -20.61
C ILE A 123 3.88 -39.25 -19.50
N GLU A 124 2.74 -39.20 -18.81
CA GLU A 124 2.32 -40.22 -17.83
C GLU A 124 2.21 -41.62 -18.48
N SER A 125 1.70 -41.71 -19.72
CA SER A 125 1.56 -42.98 -20.42
C SER A 125 2.89 -43.55 -20.92
N GLU A 126 3.86 -42.68 -21.20
CA GLU A 126 5.20 -43.03 -21.64
C GLU A 126 6.25 -43.03 -20.51
N PHE A 127 5.82 -42.91 -19.25
CA PHE A 127 6.63 -42.65 -18.07
C PHE A 127 7.98 -43.42 -17.96
N SER A 128 8.06 -44.66 -18.46
CA SER A 128 9.29 -45.48 -18.41
C SER A 128 9.99 -45.69 -19.76
N THR A 129 9.47 -45.14 -20.86
CA THR A 129 9.99 -45.39 -22.23
C THR A 129 10.08 -44.13 -23.10
N GLY A 130 9.36 -43.07 -22.75
CA GLY A 130 9.35 -41.77 -23.43
C GLY A 130 9.72 -40.67 -22.44
N GLY A 131 10.81 -39.96 -22.73
CA GLY A 131 11.19 -38.77 -21.98
C GLY A 131 12.18 -38.99 -20.84
N GLN A 132 12.27 -40.15 -20.20
CA GLN A 132 13.25 -40.37 -19.11
C GLN A 132 14.69 -40.18 -19.60
N VAL A 133 15.51 -39.46 -18.81
CA VAL A 133 16.95 -39.27 -19.04
C VAL A 133 17.79 -39.93 -17.94
N THR A 134 19.08 -40.13 -18.18
CA THR A 134 20.00 -40.65 -17.16
C THR A 134 20.03 -39.75 -15.91
N THR A 135 20.39 -40.32 -14.75
CA THR A 135 20.61 -39.53 -13.52
C THR A 135 21.79 -38.55 -13.63
N GLU A 136 22.56 -38.59 -14.72
CA GLU A 136 23.75 -37.75 -14.93
C GLU A 136 23.44 -36.31 -15.36
N VAL A 137 22.20 -36.03 -15.80
CA VAL A 137 21.80 -34.69 -16.28
C VAL A 137 21.56 -33.75 -15.09
N GLY A 138 22.15 -32.54 -15.15
CA GLY A 138 22.04 -31.51 -14.12
C GLY A 138 21.19 -30.31 -14.54
N TYR A 139 20.87 -29.43 -13.58
CA TYR A 139 20.00 -28.27 -13.82
C TYR A 139 20.74 -27.09 -14.44
N SER A 140 22.06 -26.96 -14.26
CA SER A 140 22.78 -25.72 -14.58
C SER A 140 22.71 -25.42 -16.08
N ARG A 141 22.89 -26.43 -16.93
CA ARG A 141 22.72 -26.29 -18.39
C ARG A 141 21.26 -26.05 -18.80
N ALA A 142 20.31 -26.70 -18.12
CA ALA A 142 18.89 -26.49 -18.37
C ALA A 142 18.44 -25.06 -18.03
N MET A 143 18.97 -24.46 -16.97
CA MET A 143 18.70 -23.05 -16.66
C MET A 143 19.33 -22.08 -17.65
N PHE A 144 20.47 -22.43 -18.25
CA PHE A 144 21.01 -21.65 -19.35
C PHE A 144 20.07 -21.72 -20.57
N GLU A 145 19.46 -22.87 -20.82
CA GLU A 145 18.40 -23.00 -21.83
C GLU A 145 17.16 -22.15 -21.51
N VAL A 146 16.78 -22.04 -20.23
CA VAL A 146 15.70 -21.14 -19.78
C VAL A 146 16.04 -19.69 -20.15
N PHE A 147 17.27 -19.22 -19.87
CA PHE A 147 17.74 -17.90 -20.30
C PHE A 147 17.60 -17.71 -21.82
N LYS A 148 17.98 -18.71 -22.61
CA LYS A 148 17.81 -18.68 -24.07
C LYS A 148 16.35 -18.56 -24.50
N TYR A 149 15.47 -19.33 -23.88
CA TYR A 149 14.07 -19.40 -24.25
C TYR A 149 13.30 -18.13 -23.89
N PHE A 150 13.63 -17.48 -22.78
CA PHE A 150 13.05 -16.19 -22.42
C PHE A 150 13.56 -15.03 -23.29
N GLY A 151 14.71 -15.19 -23.97
CA GLY A 151 15.18 -14.28 -25.02
C GLY A 151 16.69 -14.04 -25.01
N GLY A 152 17.36 -14.26 -23.88
CA GLY A 152 18.80 -14.20 -23.75
C GLY A 152 19.40 -12.80 -23.93
N HIS A 153 18.68 -11.74 -23.56
CA HIS A 153 18.95 -10.37 -24.02
C HIS A 153 20.24 -9.73 -23.48
N THR A 154 20.35 -9.51 -22.17
CA THR A 154 21.44 -8.70 -21.60
C THR A 154 22.25 -9.41 -20.50
N SER A 155 23.23 -8.69 -19.97
CA SER A 155 24.07 -9.05 -18.82
C SER A 155 23.61 -8.28 -17.57
N PRO A 156 23.91 -8.76 -16.35
CA PRO A 156 23.58 -8.07 -15.09
C PRO A 156 24.02 -6.61 -15.03
N ALA A 157 25.18 -6.28 -15.58
CA ALA A 157 25.72 -4.91 -15.57
C ALA A 157 24.90 -3.90 -16.41
N ASN A 158 24.07 -4.39 -17.34
CA ASN A 158 23.27 -3.57 -18.25
C ASN A 158 21.77 -3.85 -18.11
N ALA A 159 21.35 -4.51 -17.01
CA ALA A 159 19.98 -4.97 -16.80
C ALA A 159 18.95 -3.83 -16.69
N TYR A 160 19.39 -2.59 -16.45
CA TYR A 160 18.53 -1.41 -16.32
C TYR A 160 18.68 -0.41 -17.47
N ASP A 161 19.66 -0.61 -18.35
CA ASP A 161 19.98 0.30 -19.46
C ASP A 161 19.47 -0.22 -20.83
N ASP A 162 18.72 -1.33 -20.82
CA ASP A 162 18.18 -2.04 -22.01
C ASP A 162 19.20 -2.24 -23.15
N THR A 163 20.46 -2.51 -22.76
CA THR A 163 21.54 -2.70 -23.73
C THR A 163 21.69 -4.18 -24.05
N ALA A 164 21.37 -4.57 -25.28
CA ALA A 164 21.53 -5.95 -25.75
C ALA A 164 22.99 -6.45 -25.63
N GLY A 165 23.16 -7.66 -25.12
CA GLY A 165 24.45 -8.31 -24.96
C GLY A 165 25.06 -8.77 -26.29
N SER A 166 26.40 -8.81 -26.35
CA SER A 166 27.14 -9.32 -27.52
C SER A 166 28.41 -10.08 -27.10
N PRO A 167 28.85 -11.09 -27.87
CA PRO A 167 28.28 -11.61 -29.11
C PRO A 167 27.02 -12.47 -28.89
N VAL A 168 26.25 -12.69 -29.96
CA VAL A 168 25.03 -13.52 -29.94
C VAL A 168 25.34 -14.93 -30.47
N GLY A 169 24.88 -15.97 -29.79
CA GLY A 169 25.04 -17.36 -30.23
C GLY A 169 24.70 -18.40 -29.15
N PRO A 170 24.82 -19.70 -29.45
CA PRO A 170 24.40 -20.80 -28.57
C PRO A 170 25.02 -20.77 -27.17
N THR A 171 26.24 -20.23 -27.03
CA THR A 171 26.99 -20.17 -25.77
C THR A 171 27.13 -18.75 -25.19
N HIS A 172 26.44 -17.76 -25.76
CA HIS A 172 26.52 -16.33 -25.38
C HIS A 172 25.12 -15.73 -25.26
N PHE A 173 24.86 -14.51 -25.75
CA PHE A 173 23.55 -13.85 -25.70
C PHE A 173 22.62 -14.31 -26.84
N GLY A 174 21.37 -13.89 -26.78
CA GLY A 174 20.28 -14.11 -27.74
C GLY A 174 19.68 -15.52 -27.73
N PRO A 175 18.58 -15.73 -28.47
CA PRO A 175 17.69 -16.90 -28.32
C PRO A 175 18.16 -18.15 -29.09
N TRP A 176 19.46 -18.24 -29.39
CA TRP A 176 20.04 -19.43 -30.01
C TRP A 176 20.08 -20.56 -28.99
N ARG A 177 19.43 -21.67 -29.33
CA ARG A 177 19.34 -22.89 -28.51
C ARG A 177 20.73 -23.39 -28.12
N TYR A 178 20.90 -23.86 -26.89
CA TYR A 178 22.17 -24.41 -26.42
C TYR A 178 22.21 -25.95 -26.53
N SER A 179 21.15 -26.65 -26.14
CA SER A 179 21.08 -28.14 -26.09
C SER A 179 20.96 -28.86 -27.46
N GLY A 180 21.24 -30.18 -27.49
CA GLY A 180 21.49 -31.06 -28.68
C GLY A 180 20.39 -31.20 -29.76
N ASP A 181 20.55 -32.10 -30.76
CA ASP A 181 19.57 -32.27 -31.87
C ASP A 181 18.63 -33.49 -31.72
N ASP A 182 18.88 -34.41 -30.78
CA ASP A 182 18.30 -35.76 -30.80
C ASP A 182 16.86 -35.87 -30.26
N VAL A 183 16.38 -34.87 -29.53
CA VAL A 183 14.96 -34.78 -29.11
C VAL A 183 14.12 -33.89 -30.02
N PHE A 184 14.53 -33.74 -31.29
CA PHE A 184 13.80 -32.98 -32.32
C PHE A 184 12.29 -33.34 -32.35
N ASP A 185 11.96 -34.62 -32.23
CA ASP A 185 10.57 -35.11 -32.28
C ASP A 185 9.79 -34.90 -30.97
N ARG A 186 10.47 -34.62 -29.85
CA ARG A 186 9.83 -34.39 -28.54
C ARG A 186 9.61 -32.91 -28.23
N ARG A 187 10.16 -32.01 -29.03
CA ARG A 187 10.07 -30.56 -28.86
C ARG A 187 8.80 -30.01 -29.45
N ASP A 188 8.24 -29.02 -28.77
CA ASP A 188 7.17 -28.23 -29.35
C ASP A 188 7.73 -27.33 -30.47
N ALA A 189 7.43 -27.67 -31.72
CA ALA A 189 7.86 -26.90 -32.88
C ALA A 189 7.36 -25.44 -32.85
N ALA A 190 6.27 -25.14 -32.12
CA ALA A 190 5.77 -23.78 -31.98
C ALA A 190 6.70 -22.87 -31.19
N ALA A 191 7.56 -23.43 -30.31
CA ALA A 191 8.55 -22.68 -29.53
C ALA A 191 9.69 -22.09 -30.39
N PHE A 192 9.78 -22.45 -31.67
CA PHE A 192 10.90 -22.08 -32.54
C PHE A 192 10.48 -21.24 -33.74
N SER A 193 11.40 -20.37 -34.16
CA SER A 193 11.23 -19.46 -35.31
C SER A 193 11.69 -20.08 -36.63
N ASP A 194 12.44 -21.17 -36.57
CA ASP A 194 12.95 -21.89 -37.72
C ASP A 194 12.60 -23.39 -37.67
N SER A 195 12.49 -24.01 -38.85
CA SER A 195 12.12 -25.43 -38.98
C SER A 195 13.22 -26.40 -38.51
N ARG A 196 14.44 -25.92 -38.27
CA ARG A 196 15.53 -26.72 -37.68
C ARG A 196 15.53 -26.62 -36.14
N GLN A 197 14.58 -25.86 -35.56
CA GLN A 197 14.42 -25.65 -34.13
C GLN A 197 15.71 -25.15 -33.45
N THR A 198 16.46 -24.27 -34.13
CA THR A 198 17.76 -23.76 -33.64
C THR A 198 17.64 -22.40 -32.93
N LEU A 199 16.55 -21.68 -33.17
CA LEU A 199 16.30 -20.33 -32.68
C LEU A 199 14.92 -20.27 -32.01
N TYR A 200 14.89 -20.06 -30.70
CA TYR A 200 13.65 -19.90 -29.98
C TYR A 200 12.88 -18.67 -30.48
N LYS A 201 11.55 -18.78 -30.45
CA LYS A 201 10.70 -17.61 -30.32
C LYS A 201 10.70 -17.23 -28.85
N PRO A 202 11.26 -16.08 -28.47
CA PRO A 202 11.30 -15.66 -27.08
C PRO A 202 9.90 -15.64 -26.47
N VAL A 203 9.78 -16.10 -25.23
CA VAL A 203 8.54 -16.03 -24.44
C VAL A 203 8.05 -14.57 -24.31
N VAL A 204 8.99 -13.62 -24.27
CA VAL A 204 8.72 -12.18 -24.15
C VAL A 204 9.01 -11.48 -25.50
N PRO A 205 7.99 -10.90 -26.18
CA PRO A 205 8.19 -10.17 -27.44
C PRO A 205 8.99 -8.87 -27.25
N ALA A 206 9.81 -8.50 -28.24
CA ALA A 206 10.68 -7.32 -28.18
C ALA A 206 9.99 -5.94 -28.26
N THR A 207 8.66 -5.88 -28.41
CA THR A 207 7.93 -4.62 -28.70
C THR A 207 6.70 -4.37 -27.85
N GLU A 208 6.36 -5.27 -26.92
CA GLU A 208 5.16 -5.11 -26.08
C GLU A 208 5.54 -4.59 -24.71
N THR A 209 5.01 -3.42 -24.37
CA THR A 209 5.39 -2.59 -23.22
C THR A 209 4.90 -3.11 -21.87
N CYS A 210 4.27 -4.30 -21.82
CA CYS A 210 3.48 -4.70 -20.65
C CYS A 210 3.16 -6.22 -20.57
N LYS A 211 4.16 -7.11 -20.70
CA LYS A 211 3.99 -8.50 -20.25
C LYS A 211 4.68 -8.72 -18.90
N SER A 212 3.83 -8.83 -17.88
CA SER A 212 3.86 -9.81 -16.79
C SER A 212 5.21 -10.44 -16.39
N LYS A 213 5.53 -10.37 -15.09
CA LYS A 213 6.69 -11.01 -14.44
C LYS A 213 6.92 -12.43 -14.97
N ASN A 214 8.18 -12.78 -15.23
CA ASN A 214 8.57 -14.10 -15.74
C ASN A 214 8.94 -15.01 -14.56
N TYR A 215 8.50 -16.26 -14.62
CA TYR A 215 8.69 -17.23 -13.54
C TYR A 215 9.18 -18.57 -14.07
N LEU A 216 10.10 -19.15 -13.32
CA LEU A 216 10.57 -20.52 -13.46
C LEU A 216 10.12 -21.30 -12.22
N ILE A 217 9.41 -22.39 -12.40
CA ILE A 217 9.11 -23.36 -11.35
C ILE A 217 9.97 -24.59 -11.63
N LEU A 218 11.05 -24.76 -10.88
CA LEU A 218 11.87 -25.96 -10.93
C LEU A 218 11.29 -27.02 -9.99
N ILE A 219 10.92 -28.18 -10.53
CA ILE A 219 10.54 -29.38 -9.76
C ILE A 219 11.71 -30.34 -9.87
N GLY A 220 12.52 -30.43 -8.81
CA GLY A 220 13.71 -31.27 -8.76
C GLY A 220 13.48 -32.52 -7.93
N ASN A 221 14.02 -33.67 -8.39
CA ASN A 221 13.83 -34.94 -7.71
C ASN A 221 15.10 -35.78 -7.54
N GLY A 222 16.28 -35.26 -7.89
CA GLY A 222 17.51 -35.87 -7.41
C GLY A 222 18.81 -35.15 -7.71
N TRP A 223 19.88 -35.70 -7.15
CA TRP A 223 21.22 -35.17 -7.28
C TRP A 223 21.96 -35.81 -8.46
N SER A 224 22.40 -35.01 -9.43
CA SER A 224 23.25 -35.52 -10.49
C SER A 224 24.64 -35.92 -9.95
N PRO A 225 25.14 -37.14 -10.24
CA PRO A 225 26.48 -37.58 -9.86
C PRO A 225 27.60 -36.89 -10.65
N ASN A 226 27.29 -36.11 -11.69
CA ASN A 226 28.28 -35.38 -12.51
C ASN A 226 28.34 -33.89 -12.18
N GLY A 227 29.50 -33.28 -12.45
CA GLY A 227 29.71 -31.85 -12.32
C GLY A 227 29.37 -31.13 -13.61
N GLU A 228 29.13 -29.83 -13.51
CA GLU A 228 28.76 -28.93 -14.61
C GLU A 228 29.79 -27.79 -14.73
N ASP A 229 31.08 -28.12 -14.62
CA ASP A 229 32.19 -27.15 -14.57
C ASP A 229 32.22 -26.19 -15.77
N GLU A 230 31.77 -26.64 -16.95
CA GLU A 230 31.73 -25.81 -18.15
C GLU A 230 30.69 -24.68 -18.09
N VAL A 231 29.67 -24.77 -17.21
CA VAL A 231 28.68 -23.69 -17.01
C VAL A 231 29.31 -22.42 -16.45
N ALA A 232 30.42 -22.54 -15.72
CA ALA A 232 31.23 -21.38 -15.32
C ALA A 232 31.68 -20.53 -16.52
N THR A 233 31.93 -21.18 -17.67
CA THR A 233 32.29 -20.50 -18.91
C THR A 233 31.07 -19.87 -19.56
N LEU A 234 29.92 -20.56 -19.57
CA LEU A 234 28.67 -20.02 -20.09
C LEU A 234 28.25 -18.76 -19.35
N LEU A 235 28.26 -18.77 -18.01
CA LEU A 235 27.96 -17.61 -17.16
C LEU A 235 28.88 -16.43 -17.50
N LYS A 236 30.19 -16.66 -17.60
CA LYS A 236 31.15 -15.60 -17.96
C LYS A 236 30.91 -15.04 -19.36
N ASN A 237 30.54 -15.88 -20.33
CA ASN A 237 30.24 -15.44 -21.70
C ASN A 237 29.05 -14.47 -21.76
N VAL A 238 28.14 -14.53 -20.78
CA VAL A 238 26.98 -13.65 -20.67
C VAL A 238 27.12 -12.59 -19.57
N GLY A 239 28.34 -12.38 -19.05
CA GLY A 239 28.64 -11.39 -18.02
C GLY A 239 28.09 -11.73 -16.63
N GLY A 240 27.70 -12.97 -16.39
CA GLY A 240 27.32 -13.49 -15.08
C GLY A 240 28.52 -13.81 -14.20
N ASP A 241 28.32 -13.74 -12.89
CA ASP A 241 29.30 -14.15 -11.90
C ASP A 241 29.28 -15.68 -11.70
N ALA A 242 30.43 -16.32 -11.92
CA ALA A 242 30.64 -17.75 -11.76
C ALA A 242 31.32 -18.10 -10.42
N GLY A 243 31.38 -17.17 -9.47
CA GLY A 243 31.74 -17.46 -8.09
C GLY A 243 30.69 -18.34 -7.43
N GLN A 244 31.12 -19.50 -6.92
CA GLN A 244 30.26 -20.46 -6.24
C GLN A 244 29.67 -19.87 -4.94
N LEU A 245 28.35 -19.81 -4.89
CA LEU A 245 27.52 -19.42 -3.75
C LEU A 245 27.42 -20.57 -2.75
N TYR A 246 27.23 -21.81 -3.25
CA TYR A 246 27.24 -23.03 -2.44
C TYR A 246 28.37 -23.98 -2.82
N GLN A 247 29.40 -24.09 -1.97
CA GLN A 247 30.40 -25.15 -2.13
C GLN A 247 29.87 -26.49 -1.63
N THR A 248 29.57 -27.40 -2.55
CA THR A 248 29.14 -28.77 -2.22
C THR A 248 30.26 -29.52 -1.47
N THR A 249 29.90 -30.48 -0.62
CA THR A 249 30.89 -31.37 0.02
C THR A 249 31.52 -32.36 -0.97
N SER A 250 31.02 -32.42 -2.20
CA SER A 250 31.49 -33.28 -3.28
C SER A 250 32.63 -32.64 -4.08
N SER A 251 33.46 -33.47 -4.72
CA SER A 251 34.57 -33.03 -5.59
C SER A 251 34.14 -32.44 -6.94
N LYS A 252 32.82 -32.37 -7.23
CA LYS A 252 32.26 -31.92 -8.51
C LYS A 252 31.39 -30.67 -8.28
N VAL A 253 31.48 -29.69 -9.17
CA VAL A 253 30.85 -28.35 -9.01
C VAL A 253 29.53 -28.27 -9.79
N ARG A 254 28.51 -27.55 -9.30
CA ARG A 254 27.25 -27.26 -10.01
C ARG A 254 26.92 -25.77 -9.90
N TYR A 255 26.31 -25.20 -10.94
CA TYR A 255 26.08 -23.76 -11.06
C TYR A 255 24.59 -23.39 -11.09
N GLY A 256 23.71 -24.25 -10.56
CA GLY A 256 22.26 -24.04 -10.61
C GLY A 256 21.84 -22.75 -9.89
N ASP A 257 22.38 -22.48 -8.71
CA ASP A 257 22.12 -21.26 -7.94
C ASP A 257 22.78 -20.03 -8.57
N GLU A 258 23.99 -20.14 -9.13
CA GLU A 258 24.55 -19.03 -9.92
C GLU A 258 23.71 -18.70 -11.16
N MET A 259 23.16 -19.72 -11.84
CA MET A 259 22.24 -19.53 -12.95
C MET A 259 20.91 -18.91 -12.50
N ALA A 260 20.36 -19.32 -11.35
CA ALA A 260 19.16 -18.71 -10.77
C ALA A 260 19.39 -17.23 -10.43
N ARG A 261 20.52 -16.92 -9.79
CA ARG A 261 20.96 -15.55 -9.51
C ARG A 261 21.08 -14.74 -10.79
N PHE A 262 21.72 -15.30 -11.81
CA PHE A 262 21.89 -14.66 -13.10
C PHE A 262 20.55 -14.33 -13.76
N LEU A 263 19.60 -15.28 -13.80
CA LEU A 263 18.25 -15.09 -14.32
C LEU A 263 17.47 -13.99 -13.58
N TYR A 264 17.67 -13.86 -12.27
CA TYR A 264 17.05 -12.81 -11.45
C TYR A 264 17.70 -11.42 -11.62
N GLN A 265 19.01 -11.38 -11.86
CA GLN A 265 19.78 -10.13 -11.96
C GLN A 265 19.85 -9.56 -13.37
N THR A 266 19.57 -10.36 -14.40
CA THR A 266 19.64 -9.94 -15.79
C THR A 266 18.27 -9.68 -16.39
N ASP A 267 18.25 -8.95 -17.51
CA ASP A 267 17.08 -8.84 -18.37
C ASP A 267 17.13 -9.90 -19.49
N VAL A 268 15.97 -10.47 -19.82
CA VAL A 268 15.80 -11.46 -20.87
C VAL A 268 15.18 -10.88 -22.14
N SER A 269 14.72 -9.63 -22.15
CA SER A 269 14.07 -9.00 -23.30
C SER A 269 14.37 -7.50 -23.45
N ALA A 270 14.02 -6.92 -24.60
CA ALA A 270 14.20 -5.49 -24.90
C ALA A 270 13.00 -4.62 -24.47
N ALA A 271 12.11 -5.13 -23.62
CA ALA A 271 10.95 -4.37 -23.17
C ALA A 271 11.37 -3.38 -22.07
N PRO A 272 10.74 -2.19 -21.94
CA PRO A 272 11.05 -1.23 -20.87
C PRO A 272 10.79 -1.77 -19.46
N GLY A 273 11.70 -1.52 -18.52
CA GLY A 273 11.69 -2.14 -17.17
C GLY A 273 12.61 -3.36 -17.11
N LYS A 274 12.74 -4.01 -15.95
CA LYS A 274 13.60 -5.20 -15.77
C LYS A 274 12.79 -6.49 -15.93
N GLN A 275 13.03 -7.25 -17.00
CA GLN A 275 12.24 -8.46 -17.32
C GLN A 275 12.88 -9.74 -16.83
N ASN A 276 13.37 -9.73 -15.60
CA ASN A 276 14.02 -10.88 -14.99
C ASN A 276 13.10 -12.10 -14.82
N VAL A 277 13.70 -13.27 -14.58
CA VAL A 277 12.98 -14.52 -14.32
C VAL A 277 13.14 -14.90 -12.84
N LEU A 278 12.03 -14.97 -12.11
CA LEU A 278 12.00 -15.39 -10.70
C LEU A 278 11.96 -16.92 -10.62
N THR A 279 12.82 -17.51 -9.79
CA THR A 279 12.95 -18.98 -9.68
C THR A 279 12.31 -19.49 -8.39
N TYR A 280 11.23 -20.25 -8.52
CA TYR A 280 10.69 -21.13 -7.48
C TYR A 280 11.32 -22.52 -7.59
N ALA A 281 11.54 -23.17 -6.46
CA ALA A 281 12.05 -24.54 -6.43
C ALA A 281 11.16 -25.42 -5.55
N ILE A 282 10.76 -26.58 -6.07
CA ILE A 282 10.06 -27.64 -5.34
C ILE A 282 10.99 -28.84 -5.29
N ASP A 283 11.49 -29.15 -4.09
CA ASP A 283 12.33 -30.31 -3.81
C ASP A 283 11.43 -31.49 -3.46
N VAL A 284 11.38 -32.47 -4.36
CA VAL A 284 10.51 -33.63 -4.25
C VAL A 284 11.34 -34.83 -3.79
N TYR A 285 10.98 -35.42 -2.65
CA TYR A 285 11.61 -36.62 -2.10
C TYR A 285 10.71 -37.25 -1.04
N ASN A 286 10.78 -38.57 -0.81
CA ASN A 286 10.12 -39.17 0.37
C ASN A 286 11.14 -39.69 1.40
N ARG A 287 11.68 -40.90 1.22
CA ARG A 287 12.63 -41.48 2.19
C ARG A 287 14.10 -41.31 1.82
N GLN A 288 14.38 -40.78 0.64
CA GLN A 288 15.74 -40.59 0.10
C GLN A 288 16.03 -39.09 -0.10
N ALA A 289 15.89 -38.29 0.96
CA ALA A 289 16.29 -36.89 0.91
C ALA A 289 17.80 -36.79 0.63
N SER A 290 18.19 -35.93 -0.32
CA SER A 290 19.59 -35.59 -0.56
C SER A 290 19.87 -34.21 0.02
N GLU A 291 20.64 -34.15 1.12
CA GLU A 291 20.95 -32.88 1.78
C GLU A 291 21.63 -31.88 0.83
N ASP A 292 22.53 -32.36 -0.03
CA ASP A 292 23.21 -31.52 -1.03
C ASP A 292 22.22 -30.99 -2.08
N HIS A 293 21.23 -31.80 -2.48
CA HIS A 293 20.18 -31.39 -3.44
C HIS A 293 19.23 -30.37 -2.83
N SER A 294 18.69 -30.64 -1.64
CA SER A 294 17.81 -29.72 -0.93
C SER A 294 18.49 -28.37 -0.68
N ARG A 295 19.78 -28.38 -0.34
CA ARG A 295 20.56 -27.13 -0.16
C ARG A 295 20.75 -26.37 -1.46
N LEU A 296 21.05 -27.06 -2.57
CA LEU A 296 21.16 -26.43 -3.88
C LEU A 296 19.82 -25.79 -4.29
N LEU A 297 18.71 -26.51 -4.21
CA LEU A 297 17.39 -25.98 -4.57
C LEU A 297 16.94 -24.81 -3.66
N LYS A 298 17.26 -24.86 -2.35
CA LYS A 298 17.06 -23.72 -1.44
C LYS A 298 17.88 -22.51 -1.88
N SER A 299 19.16 -22.71 -2.19
CA SER A 299 20.05 -21.67 -2.70
C SER A 299 19.48 -21.05 -3.99
N MET A 300 19.09 -21.89 -4.94
CA MET A 300 18.49 -21.50 -6.22
C MET A 300 17.24 -20.63 -6.06
N ALA A 301 16.28 -21.07 -5.24
CA ALA A 301 15.07 -20.29 -5.01
C ALA A 301 15.37 -18.94 -4.35
N HIS A 302 16.28 -18.95 -3.36
CA HIS A 302 16.67 -17.77 -2.59
C HIS A 302 17.34 -16.71 -3.47
N VAL A 303 18.39 -17.08 -4.20
CA VAL A 303 19.12 -16.11 -5.06
C VAL A 303 18.39 -15.82 -6.36
N GLY A 304 17.45 -16.68 -6.76
CA GLY A 304 16.56 -16.49 -7.90
C GLY A 304 15.31 -15.66 -7.60
N GLY A 305 15.14 -15.14 -6.38
CA GLY A 305 14.04 -14.24 -6.00
C GLY A 305 12.66 -14.90 -5.86
N GLY A 306 12.59 -16.24 -5.83
CA GLY A 306 11.35 -17.00 -5.59
C GLY A 306 11.37 -17.71 -4.24
N LYS A 307 10.57 -18.78 -4.11
CA LYS A 307 10.44 -19.56 -2.86
C LYS A 307 10.78 -21.03 -3.05
N TYR A 308 11.30 -21.62 -1.97
CA TYR A 308 11.57 -23.03 -1.86
C TYR A 308 10.38 -23.75 -1.19
N PHE A 309 10.01 -24.89 -1.74
CA PHE A 309 9.06 -25.84 -1.18
C PHE A 309 9.72 -27.22 -1.09
N SER A 310 9.39 -27.98 -0.06
CA SER A 310 9.68 -29.41 -0.01
C SER A 310 8.36 -30.17 -0.09
N ALA A 311 8.34 -31.26 -0.85
CA ALA A 311 7.15 -32.10 -0.97
C ALA A 311 7.50 -33.59 -0.91
N THR A 312 6.79 -34.31 -0.03
CA THR A 312 7.03 -35.73 0.26
C THR A 312 5.95 -36.68 -0.24
N ASN A 313 4.88 -36.11 -0.79
CA ASN A 313 3.72 -36.81 -1.35
C ASN A 313 3.04 -35.91 -2.39
N ALA A 314 2.08 -36.46 -3.14
CA ALA A 314 1.38 -35.73 -4.21
C ALA A 314 0.65 -34.47 -3.70
N ASP A 315 -0.05 -34.56 -2.56
CA ASP A 315 -0.82 -33.45 -1.98
C ASP A 315 0.08 -32.25 -1.62
N GLU A 316 1.29 -32.50 -1.13
CA GLU A 316 2.27 -31.45 -0.83
C GLU A 316 2.82 -30.78 -2.11
N ILE A 317 2.96 -31.54 -3.22
CA ILE A 317 3.33 -30.97 -4.53
C ILE A 317 2.19 -30.09 -5.06
N GLU A 318 0.94 -30.56 -4.96
CA GLU A 318 -0.25 -29.79 -5.36
C GLU A 318 -0.37 -28.50 -4.54
N THR A 319 -0.12 -28.57 -3.24
CA THR A 319 -0.13 -27.41 -2.34
C THR A 319 0.97 -26.41 -2.72
N ALA A 320 2.19 -26.88 -2.97
CA ALA A 320 3.30 -26.03 -3.39
C ALA A 320 2.99 -25.34 -4.72
N LEU A 321 2.55 -26.08 -5.74
CA LEU A 321 2.20 -25.54 -7.06
C LEU A 321 1.03 -24.54 -6.97
N SER A 322 -0.02 -24.86 -6.21
CA SER A 322 -1.17 -23.96 -6.02
C SER A 322 -0.77 -22.65 -5.33
N THR A 323 0.14 -22.74 -4.34
CA THR A 323 0.70 -21.56 -3.65
C THR A 323 1.49 -20.68 -4.61
N ILE A 324 2.39 -21.30 -5.40
CA ILE A 324 3.20 -20.57 -6.38
C ILE A 324 2.33 -19.87 -7.43
N PHE A 325 1.37 -20.57 -8.03
CA PHE A 325 0.47 -19.96 -9.02
C PHE A 325 -0.40 -18.86 -8.43
N SER A 326 -0.76 -18.94 -7.15
CA SER A 326 -1.50 -17.87 -6.46
C SER A 326 -0.65 -16.62 -6.25
N GLU A 327 0.61 -16.78 -5.81
CA GLU A 327 1.55 -15.66 -5.64
C GLU A 327 1.89 -14.96 -6.95
N ILE A 328 2.08 -15.75 -8.01
CA ILE A 328 2.37 -15.26 -9.36
C ILE A 328 1.27 -14.32 -9.89
N GLN A 329 0.03 -14.48 -9.40
CA GLN A 329 -1.12 -13.69 -9.81
C GLN A 329 -1.32 -12.39 -9.00
N ALA A 330 -0.50 -12.11 -7.99
CA ALA A 330 -0.61 -10.92 -7.16
C ALA A 330 0.20 -9.72 -7.70
N VAL A 331 -0.32 -8.49 -7.53
CA VAL A 331 0.29 -7.23 -7.99
C VAL A 331 0.82 -6.42 -6.80
N ASP A 332 2.03 -5.89 -6.90
CA ASP A 332 2.63 -5.00 -5.89
C ASP A 332 2.11 -3.56 -6.08
N SER A 333 1.54 -2.95 -5.04
CA SER A 333 1.27 -1.51 -4.98
C SER A 333 1.48 -0.98 -3.57
N VAL A 334 2.04 0.24 -3.44
CA VAL A 334 2.34 0.87 -2.14
C VAL A 334 2.15 2.39 -2.25
N PHE A 335 1.12 2.97 -1.64
CA PHE A 335 1.05 4.43 -1.40
C PHE A 335 1.05 4.70 0.10
N ALA A 336 1.55 5.86 0.52
CA ALA A 336 1.86 6.15 1.92
C ALA A 336 1.30 7.50 2.36
N SER A 337 0.90 7.63 3.63
CA SER A 337 0.58 8.92 4.27
C SER A 337 1.87 9.62 4.76
N VAL A 338 1.95 10.95 4.67
CA VAL A 338 3.16 11.73 5.03
C VAL A 338 2.89 12.74 6.14
N SER A 339 3.84 12.92 7.06
CA SER A 339 3.83 14.02 8.03
C SER A 339 5.22 14.54 8.42
N LEU A 340 5.26 15.74 9.00
CA LEU A 340 6.48 16.38 9.51
C LEU A 340 6.25 16.98 10.91
N PRO A 341 7.22 16.90 11.85
CA PRO A 341 7.15 17.53 13.16
C PRO A 341 7.41 19.02 13.02
N ALA A 342 6.68 19.81 13.79
CA ALA A 342 6.87 21.24 13.76
C ALA A 342 7.98 21.72 14.73
N SER A 343 8.68 22.80 14.36
CA SER A 343 9.72 23.45 15.17
C SER A 343 9.13 24.12 16.40
N VAL A 344 9.87 24.07 17.51
CA VAL A 344 9.45 24.70 18.78
C VAL A 344 9.82 26.18 18.84
N ASN A 345 10.90 26.61 18.19
CA ASN A 345 11.36 28.01 18.23
C ASN A 345 10.79 28.89 17.12
N THR A 346 10.38 28.32 15.99
CA THR A 346 9.96 29.09 14.80
C THR A 346 8.54 28.72 14.39
N ARG A 347 7.57 29.56 14.77
CA ARG A 347 6.15 29.35 14.45
C ARG A 347 5.95 29.19 12.93
N GLY A 348 5.44 28.03 12.50
CA GLY A 348 5.18 27.72 11.09
C GLY A 348 6.37 27.15 10.31
N THR A 349 7.46 26.79 10.99
CA THR A 349 8.56 26.01 10.41
C THR A 349 8.54 24.59 10.96
N TYR A 350 8.86 23.62 10.12
CA TYR A 350 8.96 22.21 10.42
C TYR A 350 10.41 21.83 10.60
N ARG A 351 10.64 20.86 11.48
CA ARG A 351 11.92 20.16 11.55
C ARG A 351 12.03 19.25 10.33
N ASN A 352 13.27 19.08 9.87
CA ASN A 352 13.55 18.32 8.66
C ASN A 352 13.41 16.80 8.88
N GLN A 353 12.23 16.32 9.24
CA GLN A 353 11.95 14.91 9.48
C GLN A 353 10.64 14.59 8.79
N VAL A 354 10.70 13.72 7.79
CA VAL A 354 9.53 13.32 7.00
C VAL A 354 9.18 11.89 7.41
N TYR A 355 8.01 11.68 8.01
CA TYR A 355 7.52 10.35 8.38
C TYR A 355 6.54 9.86 7.33
N VAL A 356 6.72 8.62 6.90
CA VAL A 356 5.99 8.01 5.79
C VAL A 356 5.42 6.67 6.27
N GLY A 357 4.10 6.60 6.45
CA GLY A 357 3.41 5.38 6.80
C GLY A 357 3.18 4.51 5.58
N MET A 358 3.67 3.27 5.58
CA MET A 358 3.64 2.38 4.40
C MET A 358 2.78 1.14 4.67
N PHE A 359 2.26 0.56 3.59
CA PHE A 359 1.54 -0.71 3.63
C PHE A 359 1.71 -1.51 2.35
N ARG A 360 1.72 -2.84 2.45
CA ARG A 360 1.66 -3.74 1.30
C ARG A 360 0.46 -4.67 1.46
N PRO A 361 -0.49 -4.65 0.52
CA PRO A 361 -1.58 -5.62 0.47
C PRO A 361 -1.05 -7.05 0.48
N ASP A 362 -1.75 -7.95 1.16
CA ASP A 362 -1.44 -9.36 1.07
C ASP A 362 -1.80 -9.89 -0.33
N ALA A 363 -0.87 -10.62 -0.94
CA ALA A 363 -0.98 -11.15 -2.29
C ALA A 363 -2.20 -12.06 -2.51
N ASN A 364 -2.65 -12.76 -1.46
CA ASN A 364 -3.79 -13.67 -1.52
C ASN A 364 -5.11 -12.97 -1.14
N GLY A 365 -5.05 -11.68 -0.81
CA GLY A 365 -6.16 -10.89 -0.28
C GLY A 365 -6.55 -11.29 1.14
N LEU A 366 -5.59 -11.76 1.94
CA LEU A 366 -5.76 -12.05 3.36
C LEU A 366 -5.63 -10.77 4.22
N PRO A 367 -6.17 -10.75 5.45
CA PRO A 367 -6.27 -9.53 6.25
C PRO A 367 -4.95 -9.07 6.89
N ARG A 368 -3.91 -9.93 6.94
CA ARG A 368 -2.59 -9.57 7.48
C ARG A 368 -1.75 -8.85 6.43
N TRP A 369 -2.02 -7.56 6.26
CA TRP A 369 -1.19 -6.70 5.44
C TRP A 369 0.07 -6.27 6.19
N ALA A 370 1.18 -6.17 5.47
CA ALA A 370 2.41 -5.64 6.01
C ALA A 370 2.36 -4.11 6.07
N GLY A 371 3.05 -3.50 7.03
CA GLY A 371 3.25 -2.05 7.06
C GLY A 371 4.51 -1.63 7.78
N ASN A 372 4.80 -0.33 7.74
CA ASN A 372 5.95 0.26 8.41
C ASN A 372 5.79 1.78 8.58
N LEU A 373 6.58 2.39 9.46
CA LEU A 373 6.77 3.84 9.51
C LEU A 373 8.22 4.16 9.19
N LYS A 374 8.46 4.70 7.99
CA LYS A 374 9.78 5.11 7.52
C LYS A 374 10.02 6.59 7.79
N GLN A 375 11.26 6.98 8.04
CA GLN A 375 11.66 8.38 8.18
C GLN A 375 12.68 8.75 7.11
N TYR A 376 12.53 9.94 6.55
CA TYR A 376 13.37 10.59 5.52
C TYR A 376 13.62 12.06 5.90
N LYS A 377 14.31 12.80 5.03
CA LYS A 377 14.50 14.25 5.16
C LYS A 377 14.36 14.96 3.82
N LEU A 378 14.25 16.28 3.84
CA LEU A 378 14.38 17.15 2.67
C LEU A 378 15.82 17.67 2.55
N GLY A 379 16.30 17.88 1.33
CA GLY A 379 17.58 18.53 1.08
C GLY A 379 17.70 19.01 -0.37
N LEU A 380 18.80 19.70 -0.68
CA LEU A 380 19.04 20.26 -2.01
C LEU A 380 19.94 19.33 -2.82
N VAL A 381 19.47 18.91 -3.99
CA VAL A 381 20.26 18.22 -5.01
C VAL A 381 20.18 19.06 -6.28
N ASP A 382 21.33 19.48 -6.82
CA ASP A 382 21.39 20.38 -7.98
C ASP A 382 20.54 21.66 -7.85
N ASN A 383 20.49 22.23 -6.64
CA ASN A 383 19.64 23.37 -6.24
C ASN A 383 18.12 23.13 -6.29
N ALA A 384 17.66 21.90 -6.49
CA ALA A 384 16.26 21.52 -6.32
C ALA A 384 16.04 20.89 -4.94
N LEU A 385 14.98 21.32 -4.24
CA LEU A 385 14.54 20.64 -3.03
C LEU A 385 14.01 19.26 -3.40
N LYS A 386 14.46 18.23 -2.70
CA LYS A 386 14.16 16.81 -2.95
C LYS A 386 14.03 16.04 -1.64
N LEU A 387 13.31 14.91 -1.66
CA LEU A 387 13.30 13.94 -0.57
C LEU A 387 14.58 13.11 -0.60
N LEU A 388 15.30 13.10 0.52
CA LEU A 388 16.56 12.39 0.69
C LEU A 388 16.44 11.29 1.74
N ASP A 389 17.22 10.25 1.51
CA ASP A 389 17.39 9.13 2.41
C ASP A 389 18.32 9.49 3.59
N ALA A 390 18.59 8.51 4.45
CA ALA A 390 19.41 8.72 5.63
C ALA A 390 20.92 8.91 5.32
N GLU A 391 21.33 8.65 4.08
CA GLU A 391 22.68 8.76 3.56
C GLU A 391 22.88 10.10 2.85
N GLY A 392 21.77 10.80 2.54
CA GLY A 392 21.76 12.08 1.83
C GLY A 392 21.59 11.94 0.33
N GLU A 393 21.29 10.74 -0.16
CA GLU A 393 20.98 10.46 -1.56
C GLU A 393 19.48 10.64 -1.83
N GLN A 394 19.08 10.75 -3.10
CA GLN A 394 17.66 10.86 -3.46
C GLN A 394 16.90 9.60 -3.03
N ALA A 395 15.81 9.78 -2.29
CA ALA A 395 15.01 8.68 -1.77
C ALA A 395 14.03 8.12 -2.81
N ILE A 396 13.63 8.92 -3.79
CA ILE A 396 12.64 8.59 -4.81
C ILE A 396 13.34 8.16 -6.10
N ASP A 397 12.89 7.05 -6.67
CA ASP A 397 13.20 6.67 -8.04
C ASP A 397 12.13 7.27 -8.97
N SER A 398 12.51 8.29 -9.74
CA SER A 398 11.60 9.00 -10.65
C SER A 398 11.03 8.13 -11.77
N SER A 399 11.65 6.98 -12.08
CA SER A 399 11.14 6.07 -13.11
C SER A 399 9.95 5.23 -12.62
N THR A 400 9.91 4.94 -11.32
CA THR A 400 8.87 4.12 -10.70
C THR A 400 7.90 4.95 -9.84
N GLY A 401 8.33 6.12 -9.39
CA GLY A 401 7.60 7.01 -8.47
C GLY A 401 7.57 6.53 -7.02
N PHE A 402 8.31 5.45 -6.71
CA PHE A 402 8.42 4.87 -5.38
C PHE A 402 9.78 5.15 -4.74
N ILE A 403 9.95 4.73 -3.49
CA ILE A 403 11.25 4.75 -2.81
C ILE A 403 12.24 3.91 -3.64
N GLY A 404 13.44 4.43 -3.89
CA GLY A 404 14.47 3.71 -4.64
C GLY A 404 14.90 2.42 -3.94
N GLU A 405 15.25 1.38 -4.71
CA GLU A 405 15.60 0.06 -4.17
C GLU A 405 16.81 0.09 -3.23
N CYS A 406 17.73 1.04 -3.44
CA CYS A 406 18.94 1.24 -2.62
C CYS A 406 18.78 2.32 -1.55
N ALA A 407 17.64 3.01 -1.47
CA ALA A 407 17.44 4.04 -0.46
C ALA A 407 17.39 3.42 0.94
N ARG A 408 17.98 4.10 1.92
CA ARG A 408 17.85 3.70 3.33
C ARG A 408 17.02 4.71 4.12
N SER A 409 15.95 4.26 4.77
CA SER A 409 15.24 5.09 5.72
C SER A 409 16.03 5.27 7.03
N PHE A 410 15.76 6.35 7.75
CA PHE A 410 16.22 6.46 9.14
C PHE A 410 15.64 5.29 9.98
N TRP A 411 16.37 4.91 11.03
CA TRP A 411 16.09 3.80 11.96
C TRP A 411 16.38 2.39 11.46
N GLY A 412 16.77 2.20 10.20
CA GLY A 412 17.35 0.96 9.70
C GLY A 412 18.84 0.79 10.07
N PRO A 413 19.40 -0.43 10.00
CA PRO A 413 20.84 -0.64 10.14
C PRO A 413 21.60 0.05 9.00
N ALA A 414 22.83 0.50 9.23
CA ALA A 414 23.65 1.27 8.25
C ALA A 414 24.59 0.39 7.40
N SER A 415 24.47 -0.91 7.50
CA SER A 415 25.24 -1.90 6.74
C SER A 415 24.45 -3.20 6.72
N VAL A 416 24.77 -4.09 5.77
CA VAL A 416 24.28 -5.47 5.82
C VAL A 416 24.82 -6.11 7.08
N THR A 417 24.00 -6.07 8.13
CA THR A 417 24.06 -7.06 9.17
C THR A 417 23.49 -8.32 8.53
N GLN A 418 24.08 -9.48 8.79
CA GLN A 418 23.53 -10.74 8.35
C GLN A 418 22.61 -11.27 9.46
N PRO A 419 21.34 -10.84 9.59
CA PRO A 419 20.42 -11.60 10.40
C PRO A 419 19.97 -12.79 9.54
N ALA A 420 20.13 -14.00 10.09
CA ALA A 420 19.41 -15.18 9.62
C ALA A 420 17.88 -14.97 9.61
N TYR A 421 17.37 -13.83 10.12
CA TYR A 421 15.96 -13.51 10.24
C TYR A 421 15.20 -13.66 8.93
N TRP A 422 15.42 -12.80 7.93
CA TRP A 422 14.64 -12.83 6.67
C TRP A 422 14.87 -14.10 5.86
N GLY A 423 16.06 -14.72 5.96
CA GLY A 423 16.31 -16.04 5.38
C GLY A 423 15.49 -17.17 6.00
N ASN A 424 14.97 -16.97 7.21
CA ASN A 424 14.08 -17.91 7.90
C ASN A 424 12.61 -17.50 7.82
N VAL A 425 12.24 -16.39 7.18
CA VAL A 425 10.85 -15.94 7.06
C VAL A 425 10.21 -16.58 5.83
N ASN A 426 9.03 -17.16 6.00
CA ASN A 426 8.29 -17.75 4.89
C ASN A 426 7.87 -16.65 3.92
N GLY A 427 8.39 -16.71 2.69
CA GLY A 427 8.07 -15.74 1.65
C GLY A 427 8.55 -14.32 1.91
N ALA A 428 9.69 -14.17 2.58
CA ALA A 428 10.32 -12.88 2.81
C ALA A 428 10.47 -12.08 1.50
N PRO A 429 10.03 -10.82 1.44
CA PRO A 429 10.23 -9.99 0.26
C PRO A 429 11.73 -9.74 0.04
N ALA A 430 12.20 -10.04 -1.16
CA ALA A 430 13.56 -9.78 -1.61
C ALA A 430 13.78 -8.28 -1.79
N GLY A 431 14.95 -7.78 -1.38
CA GLY A 431 15.40 -6.41 -1.68
C GLY A 431 15.95 -6.34 -3.11
N GLY A 432 15.73 -5.20 -3.79
CA GLY A 432 16.17 -4.98 -5.17
C GLY A 432 17.58 -4.38 -5.33
N CYS A 433 18.20 -3.86 -4.26
CA CYS A 433 19.45 -3.10 -4.38
C CYS A 433 20.66 -3.94 -4.83
N LEU A 434 21.04 -3.84 -6.11
CA LEU A 434 22.19 -4.56 -6.64
C LEU A 434 23.55 -3.93 -6.27
N ALA A 435 23.56 -2.66 -5.83
CA ALA A 435 24.79 -1.97 -5.43
C ALA A 435 25.37 -2.47 -4.10
N VAL A 436 24.55 -3.16 -3.28
CA VAL A 436 24.93 -3.65 -1.96
C VAL A 436 24.90 -5.18 -1.96
N ALA A 437 26.09 -5.79 -1.84
CA ALA A 437 26.22 -7.24 -1.75
C ALA A 437 25.44 -7.80 -0.54
N ASP A 438 24.84 -8.98 -0.71
CA ASP A 438 24.06 -9.71 0.31
C ASP A 438 22.85 -8.96 0.90
N SER A 439 22.35 -7.92 0.23
CA SER A 439 21.22 -7.10 0.71
C SER A 439 19.84 -7.72 0.48
N VAL A 440 19.74 -8.75 -0.38
CA VAL A 440 18.47 -9.36 -0.83
C VAL A 440 17.59 -9.78 0.35
N HIS A 441 18.18 -10.29 1.44
CA HIS A 441 17.49 -10.68 2.67
C HIS A 441 18.02 -9.97 3.92
N ALA A 442 18.41 -8.71 3.77
CA ALA A 442 18.82 -7.85 4.87
C ALA A 442 17.79 -6.73 5.11
N ASP A 443 17.84 -6.12 6.29
CA ASP A 443 17.16 -4.85 6.58
C ASP A 443 17.93 -3.62 6.03
N TYR A 444 19.08 -3.83 5.37
CA TYR A 444 19.90 -2.77 4.76
C TYR A 444 20.26 -3.07 3.29
N PRO A 445 20.08 -2.09 2.39
CA PRO A 445 19.10 -1.00 2.53
C PRO A 445 17.69 -1.61 2.60
N ASP A 446 16.75 -0.88 3.18
CA ASP A 446 15.35 -1.32 3.25
C ASP A 446 14.58 -1.01 1.97
N GLY A 447 14.98 0.04 1.23
CA GLY A 447 14.47 0.36 -0.10
C GLY A 447 12.96 0.49 -0.20
N ASN A 448 12.40 0.07 -1.33
CA ASN A 448 10.96 -0.01 -1.57
C ASN A 448 10.23 -1.11 -0.78
N VAL A 449 10.96 -2.00 -0.08
CA VAL A 449 10.35 -3.10 0.67
C VAL A 449 9.76 -2.57 1.97
N VAL A 450 8.44 -2.76 2.14
CA VAL A 450 7.68 -2.21 3.28
C VAL A 450 8.18 -2.77 4.60
N GLU A 451 8.34 -4.08 4.69
CA GLU A 451 8.61 -4.83 5.92
C GLU A 451 10.02 -4.60 6.49
N LYS A 452 10.95 -4.13 5.66
CA LYS A 452 12.37 -3.98 6.01
C LYS A 452 12.66 -2.62 6.65
N GLY A 453 13.66 -2.59 7.53
CA GLY A 453 14.16 -1.37 8.15
C GLY A 453 13.15 -0.62 9.01
N ALA A 454 13.49 0.65 9.27
CA ALA A 454 12.64 1.62 9.97
C ALA A 454 12.08 1.16 11.34
N GLN A 455 10.86 1.56 11.68
CA GLN A 455 10.23 1.24 12.97
C GLN A 455 10.00 -0.27 13.13
N SER A 456 9.60 -0.97 12.07
CA SER A 456 9.36 -2.41 12.13
C SER A 456 10.63 -3.19 12.49
N TYR A 457 11.80 -2.77 11.97
CA TYR A 457 13.10 -3.31 12.39
C TYR A 457 13.37 -3.07 13.88
N ARG A 458 13.06 -1.89 14.41
CA ARG A 458 13.20 -1.60 15.84
C ARG A 458 12.36 -2.56 16.70
N LEU A 459 11.13 -2.87 16.30
CA LEU A 459 10.31 -3.87 16.98
C LEU A 459 10.91 -5.28 16.88
N ARG A 460 11.40 -5.68 15.71
CA ARG A 460 12.00 -7.01 15.49
C ARG A 460 13.31 -7.23 16.28
N THR A 461 14.04 -6.17 16.56
CA THR A 461 15.31 -6.23 17.32
C THR A 461 15.14 -6.20 18.85
N LEU A 462 13.91 -6.14 19.36
CA LEU A 462 13.65 -6.28 20.79
C LEU A 462 14.05 -7.68 21.29
N SER A 463 14.36 -7.80 22.57
CA SER A 463 14.65 -9.11 23.21
C SER A 463 13.43 -10.06 23.20
N GLY A 464 12.23 -9.50 23.03
CA GLY A 464 11.00 -10.20 22.72
C GLY A 464 9.75 -9.33 22.87
N SER A 465 8.58 -9.86 22.49
CA SER A 465 7.29 -9.15 22.52
C SER A 465 6.91 -8.63 23.91
N ASP A 466 7.31 -9.33 24.97
CA ASP A 466 7.06 -8.91 26.34
C ASP A 466 7.80 -7.63 26.75
N ALA A 467 8.86 -7.25 26.05
CA ALA A 467 9.57 -5.99 26.29
C ALA A 467 8.75 -4.76 25.88
N ARG A 468 7.68 -4.92 25.09
CA ARG A 468 6.84 -3.80 24.62
C ARG A 468 5.94 -3.27 25.73
N ASN A 469 5.86 -1.95 25.84
CA ASN A 469 4.96 -1.27 26.76
C ASN A 469 3.59 -1.02 26.09
N ILE A 470 2.78 -2.08 25.98
CA ILE A 470 1.46 -2.01 25.36
C ILE A 470 0.38 -1.87 26.44
N LYS A 471 -0.45 -0.83 26.31
CA LYS A 471 -1.61 -0.54 27.15
C LYS A 471 -2.91 -0.97 26.47
N SER A 472 -3.96 -1.12 27.25
CA SER A 472 -5.34 -1.40 26.82
C SER A 472 -6.30 -0.83 27.85
N CYS A 473 -7.60 -1.00 27.62
CA CYS A 473 -8.62 -0.92 28.67
C CYS A 473 -9.23 -2.30 28.91
N ALA A 474 -9.92 -2.48 30.04
CA ALA A 474 -10.62 -3.73 30.35
C ALA A 474 -11.91 -3.89 29.51
N THR A 475 -12.57 -2.78 29.21
CA THR A 475 -13.80 -2.70 28.39
C THR A 475 -13.77 -1.46 27.52
N THR A 476 -14.64 -1.41 26.52
CA THR A 476 -14.85 -0.26 25.61
C THR A 476 -15.20 1.03 26.34
N ALA A 477 -15.91 0.97 27.47
CA ALA A 477 -16.20 2.15 28.29
C ALA A 477 -14.94 2.89 28.78
N CYS A 478 -13.81 2.19 28.88
CA CYS A 478 -12.47 2.66 29.24
C CYS A 478 -12.42 3.81 30.27
N THR A 479 -12.11 3.49 31.53
CA THR A 479 -11.94 4.49 32.59
C THR A 479 -10.48 4.70 33.00
N GLU A 480 -9.61 3.73 32.70
CA GLU A 480 -8.18 3.76 33.01
C GLU A 480 -7.39 2.86 32.06
N LEU A 481 -6.08 3.08 31.99
CA LEU A 481 -5.16 2.22 31.25
C LEU A 481 -4.73 1.03 32.11
N ILE A 482 -4.80 -0.16 31.52
CA ILE A 482 -4.20 -1.39 32.02
C ILE A 482 -3.11 -1.86 31.05
N ASP A 483 -2.26 -2.78 31.49
CA ASP A 483 -1.33 -3.45 30.59
C ASP A 483 -2.10 -4.39 29.66
N PHE A 484 -1.74 -4.43 28.37
CA PHE A 484 -2.26 -5.43 27.44
C PHE A 484 -1.53 -6.76 27.67
N HIS A 485 -2.01 -7.53 28.64
CA HIS A 485 -1.39 -8.75 29.13
C HIS A 485 -2.45 -9.77 29.60
N ALA A 486 -2.15 -11.06 29.55
CA ALA A 486 -3.12 -12.13 29.84
C ALA A 486 -3.63 -12.15 31.28
N LEU A 487 -2.91 -11.50 32.20
CA LEU A 487 -3.31 -11.37 33.60
C LEU A 487 -4.28 -10.20 33.85
N THR A 488 -4.36 -9.24 32.93
CA THR A 488 -5.11 -7.99 33.08
C THR A 488 -6.28 -7.90 32.09
N VAL A 489 -6.12 -8.43 30.88
CA VAL A 489 -7.18 -8.52 29.87
C VAL A 489 -7.75 -9.94 29.86
N GLY A 490 -8.77 -10.18 30.70
CA GLY A 490 -9.36 -11.51 30.89
C GLY A 490 -10.38 -11.96 29.82
N SER A 491 -10.68 -11.12 28.84
CA SER A 491 -11.69 -11.34 27.80
C SER A 491 -11.16 -12.03 26.54
N ILE A 492 -9.84 -12.21 26.42
CA ILE A 492 -9.15 -12.74 25.23
C ILE A 492 -8.16 -13.84 25.62
N ALA A 493 -7.83 -14.72 24.68
CA ALA A 493 -6.94 -15.85 24.96
C ALA A 493 -5.48 -15.41 25.10
N ALA A 494 -4.68 -16.13 25.90
CA ALA A 494 -3.31 -15.73 26.21
C ALA A 494 -2.37 -15.76 24.99
N ASP A 495 -2.62 -16.67 24.05
CA ASP A 495 -1.95 -16.79 22.76
C ASP A 495 -2.33 -15.65 21.81
N GLU A 496 -3.59 -15.20 21.81
CA GLU A 496 -4.01 -13.98 21.09
C GLU A 496 -3.34 -12.74 21.66
N ILE A 497 -3.21 -12.63 22.98
CA ILE A 497 -2.45 -11.53 23.62
C ILE A 497 -0.99 -11.58 23.21
N ASN A 498 -0.34 -12.75 23.30
CA ASN A 498 1.04 -12.90 22.89
C ASN A 498 1.24 -12.50 21.42
N TRP A 499 0.33 -12.92 20.55
CA TRP A 499 0.33 -12.48 19.16
C TRP A 499 0.06 -10.97 19.02
N GLY A 500 -0.94 -10.39 19.69
CA GLY A 500 -1.15 -8.93 19.66
C GLY A 500 0.09 -8.13 20.12
N ARG A 501 0.88 -8.69 21.03
CA ARG A 501 2.16 -8.12 21.48
C ARG A 501 3.31 -8.27 20.50
N GLY A 502 3.20 -9.09 19.45
CA GLY A 502 4.29 -9.30 18.47
C GLY A 502 4.98 -10.65 18.59
N GLY A 503 4.53 -11.52 19.50
CA GLY A 503 5.11 -12.85 19.70
C GLY A 503 4.95 -13.74 18.47
N ASN A 504 5.89 -14.67 18.30
CA ASN A 504 5.84 -15.69 17.26
C ASN A 504 4.85 -16.82 17.67
N GLY A 505 3.86 -17.07 16.81
CA GLY A 505 2.82 -18.10 17.00
C GLY A 505 2.92 -19.29 16.03
N GLU A 506 4.07 -19.48 15.36
CA GLU A 506 4.49 -20.67 14.58
C GLU A 506 4.16 -20.79 13.07
N THR A 507 3.74 -19.73 12.35
CA THR A 507 3.47 -19.87 10.88
C THR A 507 4.21 -18.91 9.94
N GLU A 508 4.88 -17.88 10.46
CA GLU A 508 5.57 -16.89 9.61
C GLU A 508 7.04 -17.24 9.30
N PHE A 509 7.58 -18.27 9.96
CA PHE A 509 8.96 -18.72 9.76
C PHE A 509 9.00 -20.10 9.09
N VAL A 510 10.02 -20.32 8.25
CA VAL A 510 10.27 -21.56 7.50
C VAL A 510 10.55 -22.74 8.43
N ASP A 511 11.29 -22.50 9.51
CA ASP A 511 11.50 -23.46 10.60
C ASP A 511 11.22 -22.77 11.94
N PRO A 512 10.01 -22.94 12.52
CA PRO A 512 9.66 -22.36 13.81
C PRO A 512 10.58 -22.82 14.96
N THR A 513 11.23 -23.99 14.82
CA THR A 513 12.11 -24.55 15.86
C THR A 513 13.52 -23.95 15.84
N ALA A 514 13.93 -23.37 14.70
CA ALA A 514 15.20 -22.67 14.54
C ALA A 514 15.18 -21.23 15.09
N ILE A 515 14.00 -20.74 15.48
CA ILE A 515 13.76 -19.38 15.94
C ILE A 515 13.40 -19.41 17.42
N SER A 516 14.01 -18.53 18.23
CA SER A 516 13.66 -18.42 19.65
C SER A 516 12.16 -18.10 19.80
N ALA A 517 11.49 -18.72 20.77
CA ALA A 517 10.11 -18.37 21.13
C ALA A 517 9.93 -16.89 21.52
N THR A 518 11.02 -16.20 21.89
CA THR A 518 11.02 -14.76 22.18
C THR A 518 11.18 -13.89 20.94
N THR A 519 11.36 -14.46 19.75
CA THR A 519 11.55 -13.70 18.52
C THR A 519 10.27 -12.97 18.15
N VAL A 520 10.40 -11.70 17.79
CA VAL A 520 9.28 -10.89 17.31
C VAL A 520 8.99 -11.25 15.84
N ARG A 521 7.71 -11.45 15.51
CA ARG A 521 7.27 -11.91 14.18
C ARG A 521 7.54 -10.89 13.05
N PRO A 522 7.58 -11.33 11.78
CA PRO A 522 7.78 -10.43 10.63
C PRO A 522 6.66 -9.40 10.48
N SER A 523 5.40 -9.83 10.61
CA SER A 523 4.23 -8.94 10.49
C SER A 523 3.87 -8.22 11.80
N VAL A 524 4.84 -7.93 12.68
CA VAL A 524 4.60 -7.23 13.96
C VAL A 524 4.09 -5.80 13.76
N HIS A 525 4.35 -5.25 12.58
CA HIS A 525 3.86 -3.96 12.15
C HIS A 525 2.91 -4.15 10.97
N ALA A 526 1.61 -3.96 11.20
CA ALA A 526 0.63 -3.99 10.13
C ALA A 526 0.59 -2.68 9.33
N ASP A 527 -0.28 -2.65 8.33
CA ASP A 527 -0.49 -1.53 7.42
C ASP A 527 -0.83 -0.21 8.14
N VAL A 528 -0.10 0.85 7.75
CA VAL A 528 -0.42 2.26 8.06
C VAL A 528 -1.15 2.83 6.85
N LEU A 529 -2.39 2.39 6.67
CA LEU A 529 -3.16 2.66 5.46
C LEU A 529 -3.65 4.12 5.42
N HIS A 530 -4.43 4.54 6.42
CA HIS A 530 -5.01 5.88 6.46
C HIS A 530 -4.52 6.75 7.61
N SER A 531 -3.91 6.15 8.64
CA SER A 531 -3.41 6.92 9.78
C SER A 531 -2.38 7.94 9.30
N ARG A 532 -2.53 9.19 9.74
CA ARG A 532 -1.60 10.29 9.44
C ARG A 532 -0.71 10.48 10.66
N PRO A 533 0.60 10.16 10.59
CA PRO A 533 1.46 10.28 11.77
C PRO A 533 1.47 11.73 12.27
N MET A 534 1.40 11.95 13.59
CA MET A 534 1.50 13.26 14.22
C MET A 534 2.78 13.34 15.02
N ALA A 535 3.67 14.28 14.71
CA ALA A 535 4.96 14.38 15.34
C ALA A 535 5.08 15.67 16.16
N ILE A 536 5.46 15.54 17.43
CA ILE A 536 5.56 16.63 18.40
C ILE A 536 6.96 16.63 18.98
N ASN A 537 7.63 17.79 18.98
CA ASN A 537 8.86 17.96 19.75
C ASN A 537 8.51 18.38 21.20
N PHE A 538 8.82 17.53 22.15
CA PHE A 538 8.65 17.77 23.60
C PHE A 538 9.87 18.47 24.22
N GLY A 539 11.00 18.46 23.52
CA GLY A 539 12.25 19.10 23.93
C GLY A 539 12.42 20.49 23.31
N THR A 540 13.68 20.86 23.09
CA THR A 540 14.07 22.13 22.44
C THR A 540 14.48 21.88 20.98
N ASP A 541 14.76 22.94 20.21
CA ASP A 541 15.36 22.74 18.88
C ASP A 541 16.86 22.38 18.92
N SER A 542 17.56 22.58 20.04
CA SER A 542 18.96 22.13 20.17
C SER A 542 19.08 20.73 20.76
N ASP A 543 18.08 20.31 21.53
CA ASP A 543 17.99 19.03 22.21
C ASP A 543 16.57 18.50 22.03
N ALA A 544 16.35 17.84 20.89
CA ALA A 544 15.02 17.48 20.43
C ALA A 544 14.54 16.18 21.07
N GLU A 545 13.31 16.20 21.54
CA GLU A 545 12.58 15.01 22.02
C GLU A 545 11.34 14.83 21.16
N VAL A 546 11.55 14.44 19.90
CA VAL A 546 10.44 14.25 18.96
C VAL A 546 9.75 12.93 19.25
N VAL A 547 8.44 12.96 19.47
CA VAL A 547 7.60 11.77 19.59
C VAL A 547 6.59 11.75 18.44
N VAL A 548 6.47 10.62 17.77
CA VAL A 548 5.53 10.41 16.65
C VAL A 548 4.42 9.49 17.09
N PHE A 549 3.18 9.94 16.90
CA PHE A 549 1.96 9.19 17.17
C PHE A 549 1.31 8.75 15.87
N TYR A 550 1.02 7.45 15.74
CA TYR A 550 0.37 6.90 14.54
C TYR A 550 -0.32 5.58 14.88
N GLY A 551 -1.35 5.22 14.13
CA GLY A 551 -2.03 3.94 14.28
C GLY A 551 -1.75 2.99 13.13
N GLY A 552 -2.00 1.70 13.38
CA GLY A 552 -1.96 0.65 12.36
C GLY A 552 -3.17 -0.27 12.46
N ASN A 553 -3.42 -1.01 11.38
CA ASN A 553 -4.56 -1.94 11.29
C ASN A 553 -4.32 -3.29 11.97
N ASP A 554 -3.27 -3.39 12.79
CA ASP A 554 -3.13 -4.38 13.87
C ASP A 554 -3.82 -3.94 15.18
N GLY A 555 -4.56 -2.84 15.15
CA GLY A 555 -5.34 -2.33 16.28
C GLY A 555 -4.57 -1.40 17.22
N ILE A 556 -3.31 -1.11 16.91
CA ILE A 556 -2.41 -0.44 17.85
C ILE A 556 -2.20 1.02 17.46
N LEU A 557 -2.49 1.93 18.39
CA LEU A 557 -1.96 3.30 18.41
C LEU A 557 -0.56 3.28 19.04
N ARG A 558 0.42 3.89 18.38
CA ARG A 558 1.83 3.86 18.77
C ARG A 558 2.36 5.24 19.08
N ALA A 559 3.24 5.35 20.06
CA ALA A 559 4.11 6.49 20.28
C ALA A 559 5.57 6.04 20.16
N VAL A 560 6.31 6.61 19.23
CA VAL A 560 7.70 6.22 18.95
C VAL A 560 8.65 7.39 19.08
N ASN A 561 9.91 7.12 19.45
CA ASN A 561 10.97 8.11 19.40
C ASN A 561 11.19 8.54 17.94
N GLY A 562 10.77 9.76 17.61
CA GLY A 562 10.83 10.34 16.28
C GLY A 562 12.18 10.96 15.90
N ASN A 563 13.15 11.02 16.80
CA ASN A 563 14.47 11.58 16.49
C ASN A 563 15.12 10.87 15.30
N ARG A 564 16.01 11.53 14.54
CA ARG A 564 16.79 10.88 13.48
C ARG A 564 17.83 9.93 14.08
N ASP A 565 18.44 9.10 13.23
CA ASP A 565 19.65 8.34 13.59
C ASP A 565 20.69 9.29 14.20
N SER A 566 21.39 8.84 15.25
CA SER A 566 22.27 9.61 16.15
C SER A 566 21.60 10.60 17.14
N GLY A 567 20.28 10.80 17.05
CA GLY A 567 19.53 11.57 18.03
C GLY A 567 19.42 10.90 19.40
N ALA A 568 18.99 11.66 20.40
CA ALA A 568 18.89 11.18 21.78
C ALA A 568 17.82 10.08 21.95
N SER A 569 18.08 9.16 22.87
CA SER A 569 17.07 8.21 23.36
C SER A 569 16.03 8.95 24.20
N ILE A 570 14.76 8.64 23.97
CA ILE A 570 13.62 9.18 24.73
C ILE A 570 13.05 8.05 25.56
N GLY A 571 12.86 8.25 26.88
CA GLY A 571 12.28 7.23 27.75
C GLY A 571 13.04 5.90 27.76
N GLY A 572 14.35 5.91 27.46
CA GLY A 572 15.18 4.71 27.33
C GLY A 572 15.16 4.04 25.95
N MET A 573 14.36 4.54 25.01
CA MET A 573 14.23 3.99 23.65
C MET A 573 15.05 4.81 22.66
N ALA A 574 15.87 4.13 21.87
CA ALA A 574 16.64 4.73 20.77
C ALA A 574 15.71 5.31 19.68
N PRO A 575 16.21 6.17 18.77
CA PRO A 575 15.48 6.62 17.58
C PRO A 575 14.75 5.50 16.83
N GLY A 576 13.46 5.69 16.55
CA GLY A 576 12.54 4.71 15.99
C GLY A 576 11.96 3.71 16.98
N GLY A 577 12.42 3.68 18.23
CA GLY A 577 11.93 2.76 19.26
C GLY A 577 10.54 3.12 19.80
N GLU A 578 9.73 2.11 20.08
CA GLU A 578 8.38 2.25 20.64
C GLU A 578 8.43 2.63 22.13
N LEU A 579 7.94 3.83 22.49
CA LEU A 579 7.87 4.31 23.87
C LEU A 579 6.74 3.64 24.64
N TRP A 580 5.57 3.62 24.00
CA TRP A 580 4.36 2.97 24.46
C TRP A 580 3.42 2.79 23.28
N SER A 581 2.45 1.90 23.45
CA SER A 581 1.37 1.72 22.49
C SER A 581 0.07 1.36 23.19
N PHE A 582 -1.05 1.45 22.48
CA PHE A 582 -2.38 1.22 23.01
C PHE A 582 -3.20 0.37 22.05
N MET A 583 -3.75 -0.75 22.54
CA MET A 583 -4.69 -1.61 21.81
C MET A 583 -6.11 -1.39 22.35
N ALA A 584 -6.98 -0.86 21.51
CA ALA A 584 -8.37 -0.59 21.89
C ALA A 584 -9.17 -1.90 22.05
N PRO A 585 -10.07 -1.99 23.06
CA PRO A 585 -10.97 -3.14 23.25
C PRO A 585 -11.81 -3.49 22.02
N GLU A 586 -12.19 -2.51 21.22
CA GLU A 586 -12.92 -2.65 19.95
C GLU A 586 -12.20 -3.58 18.96
N PHE A 587 -10.86 -3.64 19.04
CA PHE A 587 -10.06 -4.47 18.14
C PHE A 587 -9.82 -5.89 18.67
N HIS A 588 -10.06 -6.15 19.96
CA HIS A 588 -9.79 -7.45 20.60
C HIS A 588 -10.38 -8.64 19.83
N PRO A 589 -11.64 -8.59 19.34
CA PRO A 589 -12.23 -9.71 18.58
C PRO A 589 -11.57 -9.96 17.21
N ARG A 590 -10.79 -9.01 16.68
CA ARG A 590 -10.17 -9.07 15.34
C ARG A 590 -8.77 -9.69 15.37
N ILE A 591 -8.17 -9.84 16.56
CA ILE A 591 -6.80 -10.35 16.75
C ILE A 591 -6.67 -11.78 16.21
N ALA A 592 -7.62 -12.65 16.55
CA ALA A 592 -7.62 -14.05 16.10
C ALA A 592 -7.60 -14.16 14.57
N ARG A 593 -8.42 -13.36 13.87
CA ARG A 593 -8.49 -13.39 12.40
C ARG A 593 -7.17 -12.96 11.76
N LEU A 594 -6.49 -11.95 12.31
CA LEU A 594 -5.17 -11.56 11.81
C LEU A 594 -4.09 -12.59 12.11
N ARG A 595 -4.14 -13.26 13.27
CA ARG A 595 -3.22 -14.34 13.67
C ARG A 595 -3.41 -15.61 12.86
N ASP A 596 -4.64 -15.99 12.59
CA ASP A 596 -4.92 -17.23 11.85
C ASP A 596 -4.72 -16.98 10.35
N ASN A 597 -5.11 -15.79 9.87
CA ASN A 597 -4.90 -15.30 8.50
C ASN A 597 -5.43 -16.27 7.42
N ILE A 598 -6.54 -16.94 7.69
CA ILE A 598 -7.18 -17.91 6.77
C ILE A 598 -8.49 -17.39 6.14
N VAL A 599 -9.12 -16.38 6.76
CA VAL A 599 -10.37 -15.78 6.27
C VAL A 599 -10.04 -14.56 5.43
N GLY A 600 -10.26 -14.64 4.12
CA GLY A 600 -9.98 -13.57 3.16
C GLY A 600 -10.72 -12.26 3.43
N ILE A 601 -10.24 -11.18 2.82
CA ILE A 601 -10.96 -9.90 2.77
C ILE A 601 -12.06 -9.99 1.70
N ALA A 602 -13.26 -9.55 2.04
CA ALA A 602 -14.35 -9.34 1.09
C ALA A 602 -14.03 -8.09 0.24
N TYR A 603 -13.92 -8.28 -1.07
CA TYR A 603 -13.69 -7.22 -2.04
C TYR A 603 -14.85 -7.17 -3.03
N LYS A 604 -15.09 -5.98 -3.60
CA LYS A 604 -16.04 -5.82 -4.69
C LYS A 604 -15.63 -6.67 -5.90
N ASP A 605 -16.62 -7.32 -6.51
CA ASP A 605 -16.48 -8.16 -7.72
C ASP A 605 -15.60 -9.41 -7.59
N ARG A 606 -15.07 -9.71 -6.41
CA ARG A 606 -14.38 -10.98 -6.13
C ARG A 606 -15.38 -12.02 -5.61
N THR A 607 -15.82 -12.93 -6.47
CA THR A 607 -16.66 -14.07 -6.06
C THR A 607 -15.87 -15.06 -5.22
N ALA A 608 -16.41 -15.46 -4.07
CA ALA A 608 -15.86 -16.54 -3.27
C ALA A 608 -15.89 -17.84 -4.09
N VAL A 609 -14.74 -18.51 -4.20
CA VAL A 609 -14.69 -19.86 -4.79
C VAL A 609 -15.35 -20.80 -3.80
N ALA A 610 -16.55 -21.27 -4.12
CA ALA A 610 -17.28 -22.24 -3.32
C ALA A 610 -16.58 -23.62 -3.36
N SER A 611 -15.48 -23.74 -2.63
CA SER A 611 -14.95 -25.04 -2.21
C SER A 611 -15.22 -25.15 -0.71
N GLY A 612 -15.76 -26.27 -0.24
CA GLY A 612 -16.10 -26.49 1.17
C GLY A 612 -14.91 -26.46 2.15
N ALA A 613 -13.74 -25.99 1.71
CA ALA A 613 -12.48 -25.89 2.44
C ALA A 613 -12.03 -24.43 2.71
N VAL A 614 -12.61 -23.41 2.06
CA VAL A 614 -12.21 -21.99 2.24
C VAL A 614 -13.32 -21.22 2.97
N PRO A 615 -13.03 -20.54 4.09
CA PRO A 615 -14.02 -19.71 4.77
C PRO A 615 -14.54 -18.57 3.88
N GLU A 616 -15.81 -18.19 4.06
CA GLU A 616 -16.39 -17.02 3.39
C GLU A 616 -15.58 -15.76 3.72
N PRO A 617 -15.24 -14.92 2.72
CA PRO A 617 -14.54 -13.66 2.97
C PRO A 617 -15.34 -12.72 3.88
N GLU A 618 -14.62 -11.92 4.66
CA GLU A 618 -15.19 -10.93 5.58
C GLU A 618 -14.56 -9.54 5.33
N PRO A 619 -15.21 -8.42 5.70
CA PRO A 619 -14.62 -7.08 5.58
C PRO A 619 -13.25 -6.96 6.23
N LYS A 620 -12.36 -6.08 5.75
CA LYS A 620 -11.02 -5.93 6.34
C LYS A 620 -11.12 -5.47 7.81
N PRO A 621 -10.38 -6.08 8.74
CA PRO A 621 -10.30 -5.57 10.11
C PRO A 621 -9.46 -4.28 10.15
N TYR A 622 -10.06 -3.20 10.64
CA TYR A 622 -9.40 -1.90 10.82
C TYR A 622 -9.12 -1.58 12.29
N GLY A 623 -7.99 -0.93 12.56
CA GLY A 623 -7.53 -0.53 13.90
C GLY A 623 -7.65 0.98 14.14
N PHE A 624 -6.60 1.59 14.67
CA PHE A 624 -6.49 3.06 14.73
C PHE A 624 -6.10 3.62 13.35
N ASP A 625 -7.03 3.54 12.40
CA ASP A 625 -6.79 3.95 11.02
C ASP A 625 -7.13 5.43 10.77
N GLY A 626 -7.69 6.11 11.78
CA GLY A 626 -8.11 7.50 11.69
C GLY A 626 -7.02 8.53 11.91
N PRO A 627 -7.37 9.82 11.73
CA PRO A 627 -6.46 10.92 11.99
C PRO A 627 -6.15 11.06 13.48
N ILE A 628 -4.94 11.56 13.75
CA ILE A 628 -4.47 11.90 15.11
C ILE A 628 -4.21 13.40 15.17
N THR A 629 -4.70 14.04 16.22
CA THR A 629 -4.46 15.46 16.51
C THR A 629 -3.92 15.63 17.92
N ALA A 630 -3.41 16.83 18.22
CA ALA A 630 -2.90 17.11 19.56
C ALA A 630 -3.05 18.57 19.97
N HIS A 631 -3.25 18.79 21.26
CA HIS A 631 -3.19 20.09 21.91
C HIS A 631 -1.97 20.15 22.83
N ARG A 632 -1.04 21.10 22.61
CA ARG A 632 0.08 21.34 23.54
C ARG A 632 -0.31 22.37 24.59
N TYR A 633 0.06 22.05 25.83
CA TYR A 633 -0.06 22.94 26.98
C TYR A 633 1.26 22.94 27.75
N SER A 634 1.38 23.82 28.75
CA SER A 634 2.56 23.88 29.60
C SER A 634 2.74 22.56 30.38
N GLY A 635 3.78 21.79 30.06
CA GLY A 635 4.13 20.55 30.76
C GLY A 635 3.65 19.25 30.08
N GLY A 636 3.01 19.33 28.90
CA GLY A 636 2.58 18.14 28.18
C GLY A 636 1.74 18.38 26.93
N ALA A 637 1.16 17.30 26.43
CA ALA A 637 0.26 17.30 25.29
C ALA A 637 -0.95 16.40 25.57
N TRP A 638 -2.10 16.77 25.00
CA TRP A 638 -3.24 15.88 24.84
C TRP A 638 -3.26 15.37 23.40
N ILE A 639 -3.43 14.06 23.24
CA ILE A 639 -3.44 13.36 21.95
C ILE A 639 -4.84 12.81 21.73
N TYR A 640 -5.44 13.11 20.58
CA TYR A 640 -6.77 12.64 20.19
C TYR A 640 -6.66 11.71 19.00
N ALA A 641 -7.17 10.49 19.12
CA ALA A 641 -7.04 9.45 18.10
C ALA A 641 -8.42 8.95 17.66
N GLY A 642 -8.76 9.21 16.39
CA GLY A 642 -9.91 8.63 15.72
C GLY A 642 -9.59 7.24 15.15
N MET A 643 -10.62 6.45 14.91
CA MET A 643 -10.48 5.06 14.44
C MET A 643 -10.83 4.88 12.96
N ARG A 644 -11.48 5.86 12.31
CA ARG A 644 -12.01 5.73 10.93
C ARG A 644 -12.85 4.43 10.80
N ARG A 645 -12.56 3.56 9.82
CA ARG A 645 -13.24 2.27 9.63
C ARG A 645 -13.04 1.30 10.82
N GLY A 646 -12.08 1.58 11.70
CA GLY A 646 -11.84 0.80 12.91
C GLY A 646 -12.92 0.94 13.98
N GLY A 647 -13.71 2.02 13.99
CA GLY A 647 -14.80 2.18 14.95
C GLY A 647 -15.38 3.59 15.05
N ARG A 648 -16.41 3.70 15.89
CA ARG A 648 -17.18 4.93 16.16
C ARG A 648 -16.76 5.56 17.48
N ALA A 649 -15.45 5.77 17.67
CA ALA A 649 -14.91 6.31 18.90
C ALA A 649 -13.76 7.31 18.67
N LEU A 650 -13.59 8.21 19.64
CA LEU A 650 -12.46 9.12 19.76
C LEU A 650 -11.83 8.93 21.14
N TYR A 651 -10.54 8.63 21.16
CA TYR A 651 -9.76 8.44 22.40
C TYR A 651 -8.88 9.65 22.67
N ALA A 652 -8.81 10.07 23.94
CA ALA A 652 -7.89 11.10 24.41
C ALA A 652 -6.87 10.58 25.42
N PHE A 653 -5.61 10.93 25.20
CA PHE A 653 -4.49 10.58 26.08
C PHE A 653 -3.74 11.84 26.50
N GLN A 654 -3.17 11.82 27.71
CA GLN A 654 -2.24 12.82 28.19
C GLN A 654 -0.82 12.26 28.19
N VAL A 655 0.12 13.07 27.67
CA VAL A 655 1.55 12.79 27.66
C VAL A 655 2.28 13.96 28.32
N SER A 656 3.00 13.72 29.41
CA SER A 656 3.78 14.78 30.09
C SER A 656 5.18 14.90 29.49
N ASP A 657 5.69 16.13 29.40
CA ASP A 657 7.07 16.44 28.98
C ASP A 657 8.12 15.67 29.82
N THR A 658 7.80 15.32 31.07
CA THR A 658 8.73 14.60 31.97
C THR A 658 8.55 13.08 31.99
N ALA A 659 7.55 12.55 31.28
CA ALA A 659 7.16 11.15 31.34
C ALA A 659 6.63 10.62 30.00
N LEU A 660 7.36 10.88 28.91
CA LEU A 660 6.95 10.57 27.53
C LEU A 660 6.62 9.09 27.26
N ALA A 661 7.18 8.16 28.06
CA ALA A 661 6.91 6.72 27.98
C ALA A 661 5.71 6.24 28.82
N LYS A 662 5.01 7.13 29.52
CA LYS A 662 3.93 6.80 30.47
C LYS A 662 2.67 7.60 30.14
N PRO A 663 1.88 7.17 29.14
CA PRO A 663 0.63 7.84 28.81
C PRO A 663 -0.38 7.71 29.95
N VAL A 664 -1.28 8.68 30.05
CA VAL A 664 -2.43 8.64 30.95
C VAL A 664 -3.69 8.73 30.09
N PHE A 665 -4.66 7.85 30.32
CA PHE A 665 -5.97 7.97 29.68
C PHE A 665 -6.71 9.19 30.21
N LYS A 666 -7.30 9.99 29.32
CA LYS A 666 -8.15 11.13 29.72
C LYS A 666 -9.62 10.76 29.64
N TRP A 667 -10.09 10.48 28.44
CA TRP A 667 -11.49 10.19 28.17
C TRP A 667 -11.64 9.47 26.83
N ARG A 668 -12.83 8.89 26.64
CA ARG A 668 -13.29 8.30 25.39
C ARG A 668 -14.72 8.77 25.17
N ILE A 669 -15.01 9.21 23.96
CA ILE A 669 -16.39 9.41 23.48
C ILE A 669 -16.68 8.46 22.34
N GLY A 670 -17.95 8.09 22.17
CA GLY A 670 -18.41 7.34 21.01
C GLY A 670 -19.34 6.20 21.36
N CYS A 671 -19.44 5.22 20.46
CA CYS A 671 -20.37 4.09 20.56
C CYS A 671 -19.63 2.76 20.56
N ASP A 672 -20.14 1.80 21.34
CA ASP A 672 -19.53 0.46 21.46
C ASP A 672 -19.95 -0.49 20.33
N SER A 673 -21.06 -0.20 19.65
CA SER A 673 -21.54 -0.97 18.52
C SER A 673 -21.59 -0.13 17.24
N ASP A 674 -21.33 -0.79 16.10
CA ASP A 674 -21.34 -0.14 14.80
C ASP A 674 -22.75 0.31 14.34
N MET A 675 -23.83 -0.15 14.99
CA MET A 675 -25.18 -0.09 14.41
C MET A 675 -26.32 0.38 15.33
N SER A 676 -26.26 0.21 16.66
CA SER A 676 -27.50 0.36 17.46
C SER A 676 -27.75 1.76 18.04
N GLY A 677 -26.75 2.62 18.16
CA GLY A 677 -26.92 3.98 18.73
C GLY A 677 -27.41 4.02 20.19
N THR A 678 -27.61 2.86 20.83
CA THR A 678 -28.12 2.70 22.20
C THR A 678 -27.02 2.63 23.26
N ASP A 679 -25.78 2.39 22.83
CA ASP A 679 -24.60 2.21 23.69
C ASP A 679 -23.54 3.27 23.34
N CYS A 680 -23.97 4.54 23.32
CA CYS A 680 -23.12 5.69 23.00
C CYS A 680 -22.94 6.59 24.22
N THR A 681 -21.84 7.33 24.26
CA THR A 681 -21.68 8.48 25.16
C THR A 681 -22.83 9.47 24.92
N ASP A 682 -23.45 9.97 25.99
CA ASP A 682 -24.54 10.95 25.93
C ASP A 682 -24.15 12.15 25.06
N GLY A 683 -25.00 12.49 24.08
CA GLY A 683 -24.76 13.59 23.12
C GLY A 683 -24.01 13.20 21.85
N PHE A 684 -23.55 11.94 21.73
CA PHE A 684 -22.81 11.43 20.58
C PHE A 684 -23.53 10.27 19.85
N GLU A 685 -24.85 10.15 20.00
CA GLU A 685 -25.65 9.06 19.41
C GLU A 685 -25.63 9.09 17.87
N ARG A 686 -25.28 10.24 17.28
CA ARG A 686 -25.13 10.44 15.83
C ARG A 686 -23.70 10.34 15.33
N LEU A 687 -22.73 9.98 16.17
CA LEU A 687 -21.36 9.77 15.74
C LEU A 687 -21.28 8.54 14.81
N GLY A 688 -20.83 8.73 13.58
CA GLY A 688 -20.46 7.66 12.66
C GLY A 688 -19.04 7.17 12.91
N GLN A 689 -18.44 6.50 11.92
CA GLN A 689 -17.02 6.15 11.94
C GLN A 689 -16.18 7.44 11.99
N THR A 690 -15.18 7.53 12.87
CA THR A 690 -14.47 8.80 13.15
C THR A 690 -13.41 9.14 12.10
N TRP A 691 -13.86 9.61 10.93
CA TRP A 691 -13.03 9.96 9.77
C TRP A 691 -12.48 11.38 9.84
N SER A 692 -13.29 12.34 10.28
CA SER A 692 -12.87 13.73 10.50
C SER A 692 -11.93 13.81 11.69
N SER A 693 -10.85 14.57 11.57
CA SER A 693 -9.99 14.88 12.71
C SER A 693 -10.70 15.76 13.75
N ALA A 694 -10.41 15.50 15.02
CA ALA A 694 -10.81 16.35 16.15
C ALA A 694 -9.83 17.53 16.27
N ARG A 695 -10.14 18.66 15.62
CA ARG A 695 -9.20 19.77 15.52
C ARG A 695 -9.26 20.68 16.74
N PRO A 696 -8.13 20.89 17.44
CA PRO A 696 -8.08 21.81 18.57
C PRO A 696 -8.15 23.27 18.11
N PHE A 697 -8.96 24.06 18.82
CA PHE A 697 -9.09 25.49 18.59
C PHE A 697 -9.46 26.23 19.87
N GLN A 698 -9.41 27.56 19.80
CA GLN A 698 -9.90 28.45 20.85
C GLN A 698 -10.75 29.53 20.18
N THR A 699 -11.73 30.07 20.89
CA THR A 699 -12.57 31.17 20.40
C THR A 699 -12.91 32.13 21.54
N ALA A 700 -13.10 33.41 21.23
CA ALA A 700 -13.45 34.44 22.21
C ALA A 700 -14.77 34.12 22.95
N GLY A 701 -15.70 33.43 22.29
CA GLY A 701 -16.98 33.01 22.86
C GLY A 701 -16.90 31.90 23.91
N TYR A 702 -15.74 31.35 24.23
CA TYR A 702 -15.61 30.29 25.23
C TYR A 702 -14.44 30.54 26.18
N ASP A 703 -14.73 30.65 27.49
CA ASP A 703 -13.79 31.08 28.55
C ASP A 703 -12.86 32.23 28.13
N SER A 704 -13.40 33.22 27.39
CA SER A 704 -12.63 34.35 26.84
C SER A 704 -11.38 33.93 26.03
N GLY A 705 -11.46 32.81 25.29
CA GLY A 705 -10.38 32.27 24.47
C GLY A 705 -9.28 31.52 25.24
N LYS A 706 -9.51 31.14 26.50
CA LYS A 706 -8.51 30.45 27.32
C LYS A 706 -8.61 28.94 27.25
N SER A 707 -9.82 28.39 27.24
CA SER A 707 -10.02 26.95 27.19
C SER A 707 -9.92 26.42 25.76
N PRO A 708 -9.14 25.34 25.53
CA PRO A 708 -9.12 24.66 24.25
C PRO A 708 -10.41 23.86 24.03
N LEU A 709 -10.93 23.93 22.82
CA LEU A 709 -12.06 23.14 22.32
C LEU A 709 -11.59 22.22 21.20
N LEU A 710 -12.35 21.18 20.90
CA LEU A 710 -12.23 20.37 19.69
C LEU A 710 -13.43 20.60 18.78
N ILE A 711 -13.21 20.61 17.47
CA ILE A 711 -14.26 20.57 16.46
C ILE A 711 -14.02 19.43 15.46
N MET A 712 -15.05 18.66 15.14
CA MET A 712 -15.00 17.59 14.15
C MET A 712 -16.33 17.36 13.45
N GLY A 713 -16.28 16.89 12.21
CA GLY A 713 -17.41 16.21 11.59
C GLY A 713 -17.74 14.92 12.35
N ALA A 714 -19.01 14.56 12.41
CA ALA A 714 -19.45 13.40 13.15
C ALA A 714 -19.15 12.07 12.46
N GLY A 715 -18.56 12.07 11.26
CA GLY A 715 -17.98 10.87 10.66
C GLY A 715 -18.77 10.25 9.52
N TYR A 716 -18.39 9.04 9.13
CA TYR A 716 -18.94 8.30 7.98
C TYR A 716 -20.03 7.31 8.42
N ASP A 717 -21.05 7.15 7.58
CA ASP A 717 -22.08 6.11 7.73
C ASP A 717 -21.89 5.07 6.62
N THR A 718 -21.92 3.79 6.97
CA THR A 718 -21.79 2.67 6.02
C THR A 718 -22.92 2.63 4.99
N CYS A 719 -24.01 3.37 5.19
CA CYS A 719 -25.01 3.58 4.13
C CYS A 719 -24.44 4.26 2.87
N GLU A 720 -23.33 5.00 2.98
CA GLU A 720 -22.65 5.65 1.86
C GLU A 720 -21.89 4.63 0.99
N ASP A 721 -21.50 3.47 1.54
CA ASP A 721 -20.83 2.38 0.82
C ASP A 721 -21.79 1.66 -0.14
N LYS A 722 -23.09 1.56 0.23
CA LYS A 722 -24.06 0.71 -0.46
C LYS A 722 -24.50 1.28 -1.82
N THR A 723 -24.27 0.55 -2.92
CA THR A 723 -25.03 0.50 -4.21
C THR A 723 -24.16 0.13 -5.41
N ASP A 724 -24.78 -0.60 -6.34
CA ASP A 724 -24.33 -0.80 -7.74
C ASP A 724 -25.57 -0.98 -8.65
N ASP A 725 -26.62 -0.18 -8.42
CA ASP A 725 -27.88 -0.25 -9.19
C ASP A 725 -27.88 0.70 -10.40
N LEU A 726 -26.69 1.16 -10.81
CA LEU A 726 -26.42 2.15 -11.86
C LEU A 726 -26.99 3.57 -11.63
N ALA A 727 -27.90 3.75 -10.67
CA ALA A 727 -28.59 5.03 -10.44
C ALA A 727 -28.11 5.71 -9.16
N HIS A 728 -27.87 4.94 -8.11
CA HIS A 728 -27.50 5.45 -6.80
C HIS A 728 -26.05 5.16 -6.45
N ASN A 729 -25.40 6.11 -5.78
CA ASN A 729 -24.06 5.93 -5.21
C ASN A 729 -24.04 5.86 -3.67
N HIS A 730 -25.20 5.71 -3.03
CA HIS A 730 -25.41 5.47 -1.60
C HIS A 730 -26.83 4.95 -1.34
N LEU A 731 -27.13 4.44 -0.12
CA LEU A 731 -28.49 4.12 0.36
C LEU A 731 -28.87 4.85 1.66
N CYS A 732 -28.20 5.96 1.95
CA CYS A 732 -28.51 6.77 3.12
C CYS A 732 -29.94 7.34 3.09
N GLY A 733 -30.66 7.17 4.20
CA GLY A 733 -31.93 7.85 4.44
C GLY A 733 -31.74 9.31 4.88
N ASP A 734 -32.82 9.98 5.28
CA ASP A 734 -32.84 11.43 5.60
C ASP A 734 -32.05 11.83 6.87
N ASN A 735 -31.54 10.86 7.63
CA ASN A 735 -30.86 11.12 8.89
C ASN A 735 -29.75 10.09 9.15
N PRO A 736 -28.74 10.03 8.26
CA PRO A 736 -27.64 9.08 8.41
C PRO A 736 -26.81 9.42 9.65
N LEU A 737 -26.05 8.45 10.14
CA LEU A 737 -24.99 8.70 11.11
C LEU A 737 -23.96 9.67 10.52
N GLY A 738 -23.25 10.36 11.40
CA GLY A 738 -22.23 11.32 11.01
C GLY A 738 -22.77 12.64 10.45
N ASN A 739 -24.10 12.84 10.37
CA ASN A 739 -24.70 14.08 9.87
C ASN A 739 -24.73 15.24 10.89
N ARG A 740 -23.64 15.36 11.63
CA ARG A 740 -23.42 16.39 12.64
C ARG A 740 -22.01 16.96 12.54
N ILE A 741 -21.83 18.12 13.13
CA ILE A 741 -20.52 18.67 13.50
C ILE A 741 -20.57 18.88 15.00
N TYR A 742 -19.61 18.31 15.71
CA TYR A 742 -19.50 18.40 17.16
C TYR A 742 -18.43 19.41 17.55
N VAL A 743 -18.76 20.25 18.53
CA VAL A 743 -17.80 21.05 19.30
C VAL A 743 -17.83 20.53 20.74
N MET A 744 -16.66 20.21 21.29
CA MET A 744 -16.51 19.63 22.62
C MET A 744 -15.35 20.28 23.38
N ASP A 745 -15.37 20.21 24.70
CA ASP A 745 -14.22 20.61 25.51
C ASP A 745 -13.06 19.64 25.28
N ALA A 746 -11.85 20.17 25.12
CA ALA A 746 -10.69 19.37 24.77
C ALA A 746 -10.09 18.60 25.96
N ASP A 747 -10.38 19.01 27.20
CA ASP A 747 -9.86 18.43 28.44
C ASP A 747 -10.65 17.20 28.88
N ASP A 748 -11.97 17.22 28.79
CA ASP A 748 -12.87 16.16 29.28
C ASP A 748 -13.80 15.53 28.22
N GLY A 749 -13.88 16.13 27.02
CA GLY A 749 -14.73 15.63 25.94
C GLY A 749 -16.21 15.99 26.08
N GLU A 750 -16.59 16.87 27.00
CA GLU A 750 -17.98 17.28 27.17
C GLU A 750 -18.52 18.00 25.91
N PRO A 751 -19.73 17.68 25.43
CA PRO A 751 -20.31 18.35 24.26
C PRO A 751 -20.68 19.81 24.59
N ILE A 752 -20.18 20.74 23.79
CA ILE A 752 -20.41 22.19 23.91
C ILE A 752 -21.44 22.69 22.89
N ALA A 753 -21.35 22.22 21.64
CA ALA A 753 -22.31 22.54 20.60
C ALA A 753 -22.40 21.43 19.56
N GLU A 754 -23.56 21.35 18.88
CA GLU A 754 -23.84 20.40 17.81
C GLU A 754 -24.53 21.13 16.66
N PHE A 755 -24.04 20.94 15.43
CA PHE A 755 -24.66 21.49 14.23
C PHE A 755 -25.14 20.38 13.30
N LYS A 756 -26.41 20.44 12.87
CA LYS A 756 -27.00 19.47 11.96
C LYS A 756 -26.67 19.76 10.50
N THR A 757 -26.09 18.78 9.81
CA THR A 757 -25.89 18.79 8.35
C THR A 757 -26.93 17.91 7.65
N GLU A 758 -26.97 17.98 6.32
CA GLU A 758 -27.87 17.15 5.51
C GLU A 758 -27.37 15.71 5.48
N ARG A 759 -26.05 15.52 5.34
CA ARG A 759 -25.40 14.20 5.35
C ARG A 759 -24.13 14.12 6.19
N SER A 760 -23.50 12.95 6.16
CA SER A 760 -22.27 12.62 6.88
C SER A 760 -21.16 13.64 6.61
N VAL A 761 -20.49 14.07 7.68
CA VAL A 761 -19.36 15.01 7.61
C VAL A 761 -18.08 14.25 7.91
N VAL A 762 -17.32 13.94 6.86
CA VAL A 762 -16.20 12.99 6.91
C VAL A 762 -14.85 13.69 6.77
N GLY A 763 -14.81 14.79 6.02
CA GLY A 763 -13.64 15.64 5.89
C GLY A 763 -13.42 16.51 7.12
N ASP A 764 -12.18 16.96 7.33
CA ASP A 764 -11.88 17.85 8.45
C ASP A 764 -12.60 19.20 8.35
N VAL A 765 -12.79 19.84 9.50
CA VAL A 765 -13.31 21.21 9.60
C VAL A 765 -12.18 22.23 9.44
N THR A 766 -12.32 23.17 8.51
CA THR A 766 -11.33 24.22 8.30
C THR A 766 -11.65 25.44 9.14
N ILE A 767 -10.85 25.66 10.19
CA ILE A 767 -11.00 26.77 11.12
C ILE A 767 -10.35 28.03 10.54
N VAL A 768 -11.08 29.14 10.57
CA VAL A 768 -10.62 30.46 10.16
C VAL A 768 -10.45 31.34 11.41
N PRO A 769 -9.20 31.61 11.83
CA PRO A 769 -8.94 32.45 12.98
C PRO A 769 -8.88 33.95 12.61
N ASP A 770 -9.05 34.79 13.63
CA ASP A 770 -8.69 36.20 13.59
C ASP A 770 -7.17 36.43 13.67
N GLU A 771 -6.74 37.69 13.71
CA GLU A 771 -5.34 38.08 13.82
C GLU A 771 -4.67 37.60 15.14
N SER A 772 -5.46 37.35 16.19
CA SER A 772 -4.98 36.82 17.47
C SER A 772 -4.86 35.30 17.48
N GLY A 773 -5.43 34.61 16.49
CA GLY A 773 -5.47 33.17 16.38
C GLY A 773 -6.75 32.52 16.91
N LEU A 774 -7.72 33.31 17.38
CA LEU A 774 -8.99 32.80 17.88
C LEU A 774 -9.95 32.56 16.72
N ALA A 775 -10.63 31.42 16.71
CA ALA A 775 -11.58 31.05 15.67
C ALA A 775 -12.77 32.02 15.63
N ILE A 776 -13.06 32.52 14.43
CA ILE A 776 -14.22 33.36 14.12
C ILE A 776 -15.18 32.67 13.15
N TYR A 777 -14.64 31.88 12.22
CA TYR A 777 -15.42 31.02 11.33
C TYR A 777 -14.85 29.62 11.25
N ALA A 778 -15.65 28.68 10.76
CA ALA A 778 -15.22 27.36 10.31
C ALA A 778 -15.96 26.99 9.02
N TYR A 779 -15.30 26.26 8.11
CA TYR A 779 -15.89 25.77 6.87
C TYR A 779 -15.79 24.25 6.80
N VAL A 780 -16.84 23.62 6.29
CA VAL A 780 -16.90 22.16 6.13
C VAL A 780 -17.90 21.79 5.03
N ALA A 781 -17.72 20.61 4.44
CA ALA A 781 -18.64 20.06 3.47
C ALA A 781 -19.10 18.65 3.90
N ASP A 782 -20.30 18.27 3.50
CA ASP A 782 -20.84 16.94 3.75
C ASP A 782 -20.81 16.04 2.51
N THR A 783 -21.03 14.74 2.71
CA THR A 783 -21.12 13.74 1.65
C THR A 783 -22.32 13.97 0.72
N GLY A 784 -23.24 14.87 1.05
CA GLY A 784 -24.40 15.25 0.22
C GLY A 784 -24.09 16.34 -0.81
N GLY A 785 -22.90 16.93 -0.75
CA GLY A 785 -22.52 18.02 -1.64
C GLY A 785 -22.82 19.41 -1.10
N THR A 786 -23.13 19.53 0.19
CA THR A 786 -23.49 20.80 0.83
C THR A 786 -22.29 21.37 1.61
N VAL A 787 -22.04 22.67 1.44
CA VAL A 787 -20.95 23.39 2.12
C VAL A 787 -21.53 24.35 3.15
N TYR A 788 -20.94 24.36 4.35
CA TYR A 788 -21.40 25.12 5.50
C TYR A 788 -20.31 26.06 6.02
N ARG A 789 -20.75 27.18 6.59
CA ARG A 789 -19.95 28.08 7.43
C ARG A 789 -20.52 28.13 8.83
N ILE A 790 -19.69 27.85 9.84
CA ILE A 790 -19.99 28.09 11.25
C ILE A 790 -19.40 29.46 11.64
N ALA A 791 -20.15 30.25 12.42
CA ALA A 791 -19.69 31.49 13.03
C ALA A 791 -19.62 31.34 14.55
N PHE A 792 -18.47 31.67 15.14
CA PHE A 792 -18.23 31.61 16.57
C PHE A 792 -18.43 32.99 17.20
N ASP A 793 -19.67 33.30 17.57
CA ASP A 793 -20.00 34.55 18.25
C ASP A 793 -19.30 34.66 19.62
N ALA A 794 -18.87 35.87 19.97
CA ALA A 794 -18.20 36.16 21.23
C ALA A 794 -19.14 36.16 22.45
N ALA A 795 -20.46 36.19 22.24
CA ALA A 795 -21.46 36.11 23.31
C ALA A 795 -21.52 34.72 23.97
N GLY A 796 -21.23 33.66 23.20
CA GLY A 796 -21.09 32.30 23.73
C GLY A 796 -21.59 31.20 22.80
N PRO A 797 -21.47 29.92 23.22
CA PRO A 797 -21.90 28.78 22.40
C PRO A 797 -23.37 28.80 21.96
N GLY A 798 -24.25 29.42 22.76
CA GLY A 798 -25.67 29.57 22.43
C GLY A 798 -25.97 30.52 21.27
N ASP A 799 -25.01 31.40 20.92
CA ASP A 799 -25.11 32.36 19.81
C ASP A 799 -24.27 31.94 18.59
N TRP A 800 -23.56 30.81 18.68
CA TRP A 800 -22.89 30.24 17.52
C TRP A 800 -23.92 29.77 16.50
N SER A 801 -23.64 29.99 15.22
CA SER A 801 -24.58 29.72 14.14
C SER A 801 -23.91 29.02 12.97
N MET A 802 -24.70 28.26 12.21
CA MET A 802 -24.25 27.62 10.98
C MET A 802 -25.13 28.06 9.81
N VAL A 803 -24.50 28.41 8.70
CA VAL A 803 -25.13 28.83 7.45
C VAL A 803 -24.72 27.87 6.34
N ARG A 804 -25.70 27.41 5.56
CA ARG A 804 -25.43 26.70 4.29
C ARG A 804 -24.95 27.72 3.26
N ILE A 805 -23.69 27.64 2.85
CA ILE A 805 -23.12 28.57 1.88
C ILE A 805 -23.26 28.07 0.44
N ALA A 806 -23.29 26.75 0.22
CA ALA A 806 -23.46 26.19 -1.11
C ALA A 806 -24.17 24.82 -1.08
N SER A 807 -24.86 24.49 -2.17
CA SER A 807 -25.42 23.16 -2.44
C SER A 807 -24.99 22.75 -3.85
N LEU A 808 -24.04 21.83 -3.92
CA LEU A 808 -23.29 21.46 -5.13
C LEU A 808 -23.40 19.98 -5.48
N GLY A 809 -24.11 19.20 -4.66
CA GLY A 809 -24.29 17.76 -4.86
C GLY A 809 -24.83 17.41 -6.25
N CYS A 810 -25.65 18.29 -6.83
CA CYS A 810 -26.46 17.99 -8.00
C CYS A 810 -26.65 19.24 -8.87
N ASP A 811 -26.88 19.04 -10.16
CA ASP A 811 -27.09 20.14 -11.12
C ASP A 811 -28.52 20.71 -11.10
N GLY A 812 -29.46 20.03 -10.40
CA GLY A 812 -30.89 20.36 -10.34
C GLY A 812 -31.49 20.30 -8.93
N ARG A 813 -32.69 20.89 -8.77
CA ARG A 813 -33.28 21.31 -7.48
C ARG A 813 -34.27 20.34 -6.79
N SER A 814 -34.35 19.04 -7.10
CA SER A 814 -35.42 18.19 -6.48
C SER A 814 -35.13 16.72 -6.15
N SER A 815 -34.20 16.02 -6.80
CA SER A 815 -33.73 14.70 -6.36
C SER A 815 -32.42 14.37 -7.05
N CYS A 816 -31.60 13.57 -6.39
CA CYS A 816 -30.27 13.24 -6.84
C CYS A 816 -29.99 11.80 -6.46
N ASP A 817 -30.04 10.94 -7.45
CA ASP A 817 -29.87 9.51 -7.23
C ASP A 817 -28.39 9.22 -6.94
N ALA A 818 -27.48 9.90 -7.65
CA ALA A 818 -26.04 9.94 -7.35
C ALA A 818 -25.53 11.38 -7.19
N ASN A 819 -25.20 11.77 -5.96
CA ASN A 819 -24.70 13.11 -5.68
C ASN A 819 -23.17 13.19 -5.72
N ARG A 820 -22.64 14.38 -6.03
CA ARG A 820 -21.24 14.73 -5.78
C ARG A 820 -20.96 14.69 -4.28
N LYS A 821 -20.00 13.87 -3.87
CA LYS A 821 -19.56 13.78 -2.47
C LYS A 821 -18.37 14.69 -2.22
N PHE A 822 -18.31 15.33 -1.06
CA PHE A 822 -17.11 15.99 -0.56
C PHE A 822 -16.57 15.20 0.63
N MET A 823 -15.43 14.54 0.43
CA MET A 823 -14.81 13.70 1.45
C MET A 823 -13.62 14.38 2.16
N PHE A 824 -13.24 15.56 1.70
CA PHE A 824 -12.04 16.26 2.13
C PHE A 824 -12.34 17.67 2.62
N ALA A 825 -11.48 18.16 3.51
CA ALA A 825 -11.58 19.50 4.07
C ALA A 825 -11.47 20.58 2.99
N PRO A 826 -12.29 21.64 3.03
CA PRO A 826 -12.08 22.82 2.19
C PRO A 826 -10.79 23.55 2.55
N ASP A 827 -10.06 24.08 1.58
CA ASP A 827 -9.00 25.07 1.81
C ASP A 827 -9.60 26.49 1.75
N VAL A 828 -9.12 27.42 2.59
CA VAL A 828 -9.70 28.76 2.70
C VAL A 828 -8.62 29.84 2.61
N VAL A 829 -8.71 30.68 1.58
CA VAL A 829 -7.86 31.86 1.40
C VAL A 829 -8.68 33.12 1.68
N MET A 830 -8.19 33.99 2.57
CA MET A 830 -8.86 35.26 2.89
C MET A 830 -8.21 36.43 2.14
N LEU A 831 -9.02 37.27 1.49
CA LEU A 831 -8.60 38.55 0.93
C LEU A 831 -9.61 39.64 1.27
N GLY A 832 -9.26 40.47 2.25
CA GLY A 832 -10.23 41.38 2.88
C GLY A 832 -11.37 40.59 3.52
N ASP A 833 -12.61 40.96 3.21
CA ASP A 833 -13.80 40.25 3.70
C ASP A 833 -14.18 39.00 2.85
N THR A 834 -13.54 38.81 1.71
CA THR A 834 -13.86 37.67 0.82
C THR A 834 -13.07 36.44 1.22
N HIS A 835 -13.79 35.35 1.46
CA HIS A 835 -13.25 34.02 1.75
C HIS A 835 -13.36 33.19 0.48
N TYR A 836 -12.23 32.74 -0.05
CA TYR A 836 -12.14 31.84 -1.21
C TYR A 836 -12.06 30.42 -0.67
N VAL A 837 -13.17 29.69 -0.77
CA VAL A 837 -13.32 28.32 -0.26
C VAL A 837 -13.12 27.34 -1.41
N LEU A 838 -12.07 26.52 -1.33
CA LEU A 838 -11.60 25.63 -2.38
C LEU A 838 -11.76 24.17 -1.98
N LEU A 839 -12.42 23.38 -2.82
CA LEU A 839 -12.72 21.98 -2.51
C LEU A 839 -13.07 21.21 -3.79
N GLY A 840 -12.73 19.92 -3.85
CA GLY A 840 -13.04 19.05 -4.98
C GLY A 840 -14.00 17.93 -4.59
N SER A 841 -14.89 17.57 -5.53
CA SER A 841 -15.80 16.44 -5.34
C SER A 841 -15.19 15.12 -5.85
N GLY A 842 -15.61 14.03 -5.23
CA GLY A 842 -15.17 12.67 -5.55
C GLY A 842 -15.59 11.67 -4.47
N ASP A 843 -15.61 10.39 -4.81
CA ASP A 843 -15.96 9.27 -3.92
C ASP A 843 -14.77 8.30 -3.81
N ARG A 844 -13.76 8.66 -3.01
CA ARG A 844 -12.50 7.92 -2.86
C ARG A 844 -12.72 6.44 -2.54
N GLU A 845 -13.79 6.11 -1.82
CA GLU A 845 -14.12 4.75 -1.39
C GLU A 845 -14.74 3.89 -2.50
N LYS A 846 -14.97 4.50 -3.68
CA LYS A 846 -15.43 3.82 -4.90
C LYS A 846 -14.43 4.06 -6.04
N PRO A 847 -13.19 3.54 -5.92
CA PRO A 847 -12.08 3.87 -6.82
C PRO A 847 -12.10 3.07 -8.14
N LEU A 848 -13.00 2.09 -8.28
CA LEU A 848 -13.09 1.19 -9.43
C LEU A 848 -14.15 1.62 -10.44
N ALA A 849 -13.95 1.25 -11.71
CA ALA A 849 -14.91 1.47 -12.78
C ALA A 849 -16.24 0.71 -12.58
N SER A 850 -16.22 -0.40 -11.82
CA SER A 850 -17.41 -1.19 -11.52
C SER A 850 -18.40 -0.48 -10.59
N TYR A 851 -18.00 0.60 -9.89
CA TYR A 851 -18.94 1.50 -9.24
C TYR A 851 -19.55 2.46 -10.26
N ALA A 852 -20.42 1.92 -11.13
CA ALA A 852 -20.92 2.64 -12.30
C ALA A 852 -21.64 3.95 -11.94
N ALA A 853 -22.45 3.96 -10.87
CA ALA A 853 -23.12 5.17 -10.42
C ALA A 853 -22.13 6.24 -9.95
N ALA A 854 -21.15 5.88 -9.12
CA ALA A 854 -20.14 6.80 -8.61
C ALA A 854 -19.25 7.37 -9.72
N THR A 855 -18.85 6.53 -10.68
CA THR A 855 -18.03 6.95 -11.83
C THR A 855 -18.80 7.74 -12.88
N SER A 856 -20.14 7.64 -12.91
CA SER A 856 -20.98 8.50 -13.75
C SER A 856 -21.16 9.93 -13.21
N VAL A 857 -20.79 10.19 -11.95
CA VAL A 857 -20.91 11.52 -11.36
C VAL A 857 -19.89 12.46 -12.00
N ALA A 858 -20.39 13.55 -12.61
CA ALA A 858 -19.55 14.62 -13.14
C ALA A 858 -18.91 15.43 -12.01
N ASN A 859 -17.69 15.05 -11.59
CA ASN A 859 -16.99 15.71 -10.51
C ASN A 859 -16.28 17.00 -10.95
N HIS A 860 -16.12 17.92 -10.00
CA HIS A 860 -15.53 19.21 -10.23
C HIS A 860 -14.62 19.63 -9.08
N PHE A 861 -13.65 20.49 -9.39
CA PHE A 861 -12.95 21.28 -8.37
C PHE A 861 -13.56 22.68 -8.31
N PHE A 862 -13.88 23.16 -7.10
CA PHE A 862 -14.63 24.39 -6.90
C PHE A 862 -13.77 25.45 -6.22
N MET A 863 -14.00 26.70 -6.58
CA MET A 863 -13.69 27.87 -5.75
C MET A 863 -14.97 28.67 -5.54
N LEU A 864 -15.36 28.82 -4.28
CA LEU A 864 -16.51 29.60 -3.85
C LEU A 864 -16.04 30.90 -3.21
N LYS A 865 -16.66 32.02 -3.58
CA LYS A 865 -16.49 33.29 -2.87
C LYS A 865 -17.60 33.41 -1.85
N ASP A 866 -17.21 33.47 -0.58
CA ASP A 866 -18.09 33.75 0.53
C ASP A 866 -17.74 35.11 1.15
N LYS A 867 -18.76 35.83 1.63
CA LYS A 867 -18.63 37.15 2.26
C LYS A 867 -19.45 37.17 3.54
N PRO A 868 -18.91 36.70 4.67
CA PRO A 868 -19.66 36.51 5.89
C PRO A 868 -20.32 37.79 6.45
N THR A 869 -19.76 38.97 6.20
CA THR A 869 -20.29 40.23 6.71
C THR A 869 -21.35 40.87 5.81
N ASP A 870 -21.53 40.36 4.58
CA ASP A 870 -22.57 40.81 3.65
C ASP A 870 -23.82 39.94 3.79
N THR A 871 -24.82 40.45 4.52
CA THR A 871 -26.08 39.73 4.79
C THR A 871 -26.94 39.52 3.54
N ALA A 872 -26.69 40.25 2.46
CA ALA A 872 -27.35 40.05 1.17
C ALA A 872 -26.61 39.02 0.30
N TRP A 873 -25.38 38.62 0.65
CA TRP A 873 -24.52 37.83 -0.22
C TRP A 873 -25.17 36.52 -0.69
N LEU A 874 -25.80 35.76 0.20
CA LEU A 874 -26.45 34.49 -0.17
C LEU A 874 -27.93 34.66 -0.54
N THR A 875 -28.65 35.56 0.12
CA THR A 875 -30.08 35.81 -0.14
C THR A 875 -30.33 36.39 -1.53
N ASP A 876 -29.37 37.14 -2.08
CA ASP A 876 -29.39 37.64 -3.45
C ASP A 876 -29.50 36.52 -4.51
N GLU A 877 -28.95 35.33 -4.25
CA GLU A 877 -29.02 34.21 -5.20
C GLU A 877 -30.47 33.73 -5.39
N ASN A 878 -31.22 33.62 -4.30
CA ASN A 878 -32.64 33.25 -4.32
C ASN A 878 -33.50 34.39 -4.86
N ALA A 879 -33.29 35.62 -4.38
CA ALA A 879 -34.07 36.78 -4.79
C ALA A 879 -33.97 37.07 -6.31
N LYS A 880 -32.84 36.73 -6.93
CA LYS A 880 -32.60 36.84 -8.39
C LYS A 880 -32.97 35.58 -9.16
N GLY A 881 -33.46 34.53 -8.49
CA GLY A 881 -33.83 33.25 -9.07
C GLY A 881 -32.64 32.38 -9.52
N VAL A 882 -31.41 32.73 -9.16
CA VAL A 882 -30.18 31.98 -9.52
C VAL A 882 -30.17 30.62 -8.83
N CYS A 883 -30.46 30.58 -7.52
CA CYS A 883 -30.53 29.34 -6.72
C CYS A 883 -31.90 29.15 -6.05
N ALA A 884 -32.17 27.93 -5.55
CA ALA A 884 -33.50 27.58 -4.98
C ALA A 884 -33.70 28.07 -3.55
N GLY A 885 -32.62 28.57 -2.96
CA GLY A 885 -32.61 29.17 -1.64
C GLY A 885 -31.35 29.98 -1.49
N ASP A 886 -31.13 30.43 -0.26
CA ASP A 886 -30.11 31.41 0.08
C ASP A 886 -28.74 30.74 0.22
N TYR A 887 -28.21 30.23 -0.89
CA TYR A 887 -26.93 29.53 -1.00
C TYR A 887 -26.41 29.60 -2.44
N LEU A 888 -25.11 29.35 -2.62
CA LEU A 888 -24.49 29.21 -3.94
C LEU A 888 -24.82 27.84 -4.56
N CYS A 889 -25.12 27.82 -5.84
CA CYS A 889 -25.35 26.62 -6.64
C CYS A 889 -24.50 26.68 -7.92
N MET A 890 -24.59 25.67 -8.79
CA MET A 890 -23.80 25.64 -10.03
C MET A 890 -23.95 26.91 -10.88
N ASP A 891 -25.16 27.48 -10.95
CA ASP A 891 -25.43 28.71 -11.71
C ASP A 891 -24.75 29.97 -11.12
N SER A 892 -24.40 29.96 -9.83
CA SER A 892 -23.64 31.03 -9.18
C SER A 892 -22.19 31.11 -9.66
N LEU A 893 -21.68 30.03 -10.26
CA LEU A 893 -20.26 29.83 -10.58
C LEU A 893 -19.98 30.00 -12.08
N TYR A 894 -18.73 30.31 -12.41
CA TYR A 894 -18.25 30.26 -13.79
C TYR A 894 -17.80 28.84 -14.16
N PRO A 895 -18.30 28.25 -15.26
CA PRO A 895 -17.87 26.93 -15.72
C PRO A 895 -16.53 27.00 -16.46
N ILE A 896 -15.52 26.30 -15.95
CA ILE A 896 -14.23 26.12 -16.62
C ILE A 896 -14.20 24.71 -17.23
N THR A 897 -14.65 24.62 -18.48
CA THR A 897 -14.79 23.35 -19.23
C THR A 897 -13.83 23.25 -20.42
N THR A 898 -13.00 24.28 -20.63
CA THR A 898 -12.04 24.36 -21.72
C THR A 898 -10.63 24.65 -21.17
N PRO A 899 -9.56 24.40 -21.95
CA PRO A 899 -8.20 24.72 -21.52
C PRO A 899 -7.93 26.22 -21.33
N ASP A 900 -8.77 27.10 -21.88
CA ASP A 900 -8.58 28.55 -21.81
C ASP A 900 -8.68 29.06 -20.37
N THR A 901 -7.78 29.96 -19.99
CA THR A 901 -7.83 30.67 -18.71
C THR A 901 -8.94 31.74 -18.75
N PRO A 902 -9.93 31.70 -17.85
CA PRO A 902 -10.97 32.72 -17.78
C PRO A 902 -10.39 34.10 -17.46
N SER A 903 -10.85 35.13 -18.16
CA SER A 903 -10.49 36.51 -17.83
C SER A 903 -11.10 36.96 -16.49
N GLU A 904 -10.42 37.87 -15.79
CA GLU A 904 -10.92 38.47 -14.54
C GLU A 904 -12.32 39.09 -14.70
N ALA A 905 -12.61 39.68 -15.87
CA ALA A 905 -13.90 40.30 -16.16
C ALA A 905 -15.07 39.29 -16.23
N LEU A 906 -14.80 38.04 -16.64
CA LEU A 906 -15.80 36.97 -16.61
C LEU A 906 -16.03 36.48 -15.18
N LEU A 907 -14.95 36.25 -14.44
CA LEU A 907 -14.98 35.76 -13.05
C LEU A 907 -15.58 36.79 -12.08
N ALA A 908 -15.45 38.09 -12.36
CA ALA A 908 -16.03 39.15 -11.55
C ALA A 908 -17.58 39.16 -11.59
N ARG A 909 -18.20 38.54 -12.59
CA ARG A 909 -19.67 38.44 -12.73
C ARG A 909 -20.27 37.25 -11.96
N LYS A 910 -19.43 36.41 -11.38
CA LYS A 910 -19.79 35.16 -10.72
C LYS A 910 -19.29 35.16 -9.27
N LYS A 911 -19.90 34.34 -8.43
CA LYS A 911 -19.51 34.16 -7.03
C LYS A 911 -18.50 33.03 -6.84
N GLY A 912 -17.77 32.69 -7.90
CA GLY A 912 -16.77 31.63 -7.88
C GLY A 912 -16.62 31.01 -9.27
N TRP A 913 -15.94 29.86 -9.32
CA TRP A 913 -15.79 29.05 -10.52
C TRP A 913 -15.78 27.57 -10.14
N TYR A 914 -16.04 26.71 -11.13
CA TYR A 914 -15.76 25.29 -11.02
C TYR A 914 -14.95 24.83 -12.24
N LEU A 915 -13.95 24.00 -11.99
CA LEU A 915 -13.15 23.31 -12.98
C LEU A 915 -13.76 21.93 -13.19
N ALA A 916 -14.20 21.66 -14.41
CA ALA A 916 -14.66 20.33 -14.79
C ALA A 916 -13.47 19.37 -14.81
N LEU A 917 -13.60 18.25 -14.09
CA LEU A 917 -12.67 17.12 -14.18
C LEU A 917 -13.05 16.24 -15.38
N ALA A 918 -12.15 15.35 -15.80
CA ALA A 918 -12.47 14.40 -16.86
C ALA A 918 -13.56 13.41 -16.42
N ASP A 919 -14.15 12.70 -17.38
CA ASP A 919 -15.12 11.65 -17.10
C ASP A 919 -14.52 10.61 -16.14
N SER A 920 -15.32 10.18 -15.16
CA SER A 920 -14.93 9.26 -14.08
C SER A 920 -13.78 9.72 -13.18
N GLU A 921 -13.22 10.92 -13.39
CA GLU A 921 -12.18 11.47 -12.53
C GLU A 921 -12.77 11.96 -11.21
N GLN A 922 -12.08 11.67 -10.11
CA GLN A 922 -12.55 11.98 -8.77
C GLN A 922 -11.45 12.66 -7.96
N THR A 923 -11.80 13.67 -7.15
CA THR A 923 -10.86 14.25 -6.20
C THR A 923 -10.63 13.27 -5.05
N VAL A 924 -9.37 12.94 -4.75
CA VAL A 924 -9.01 11.94 -3.73
C VAL A 924 -8.12 12.48 -2.61
N THR A 925 -7.96 13.80 -2.55
CA THR A 925 -7.21 14.52 -1.52
C THR A 925 -7.89 15.81 -1.08
N SER A 926 -7.49 16.31 0.09
CA SER A 926 -7.65 17.75 0.39
C SER A 926 -6.83 18.59 -0.58
N ALA A 927 -7.22 19.86 -0.75
CA ALA A 927 -6.43 20.86 -1.44
C ALA A 927 -5.56 21.65 -0.44
N ILE A 928 -4.45 22.20 -0.91
CA ILE A 928 -3.68 23.22 -0.18
C ILE A 928 -3.30 24.33 -1.14
N THR A 929 -3.55 25.59 -0.76
CA THR A 929 -3.03 26.73 -1.49
C THR A 929 -1.70 27.17 -0.89
N VAL A 930 -0.68 27.42 -1.72
CA VAL A 930 0.61 27.98 -1.30
C VAL A 930 1.04 29.01 -2.33
N HIS A 931 1.36 30.23 -1.89
CA HIS A 931 1.75 31.34 -2.76
C HIS A 931 0.79 31.57 -3.95
N GLY A 932 -0.52 31.34 -3.78
CA GLY A 932 -1.53 31.51 -4.83
C GLY A 932 -1.77 30.28 -5.73
N THR A 933 -0.93 29.24 -5.63
CA THR A 933 -1.11 27.97 -6.33
C THR A 933 -1.85 26.98 -5.43
N VAL A 934 -2.97 26.46 -5.91
CA VAL A 934 -3.75 25.39 -5.29
C VAL A 934 -3.22 24.06 -5.80
N THR A 935 -2.87 23.16 -4.88
CA THR A 935 -2.43 21.80 -5.17
C THR A 935 -3.45 20.80 -4.65
N PHE A 936 -3.89 19.88 -5.49
CA PHE A 936 -4.75 18.74 -5.15
C PHE A 936 -4.54 17.60 -6.14
N SER A 937 -4.92 16.39 -5.75
CA SER A 937 -4.78 15.21 -6.60
C SER A 937 -6.11 14.53 -6.86
N THR A 938 -6.21 13.93 -8.04
CA THR A 938 -7.37 13.18 -8.50
C THR A 938 -6.95 11.77 -8.90
N HIS A 939 -7.95 10.89 -8.96
CA HIS A 939 -7.84 9.54 -9.49
C HIS A 939 -8.89 9.33 -10.56
N THR A 940 -8.48 8.78 -11.69
CA THR A 940 -9.40 8.23 -12.69
C THR A 940 -9.27 6.71 -12.64
N PRO A 941 -10.36 5.97 -12.37
CA PRO A 941 -10.35 4.52 -12.41
C PRO A 941 -9.74 4.01 -13.72
N ALA A 942 -8.99 2.93 -13.64
CA ALA A 942 -8.48 2.30 -14.84
C ALA A 942 -9.66 1.73 -15.63
N VAL A 943 -9.80 2.18 -16.87
CA VAL A 943 -10.62 1.47 -17.87
C VAL A 943 -9.66 0.53 -18.58
N HIS A 944 -9.78 -0.76 -18.28
CA HIS A 944 -8.92 -1.77 -18.87
C HIS A 944 -9.39 -2.05 -20.29
N GLY A 945 -8.61 -1.57 -21.26
CA GLY A 945 -8.75 -2.00 -22.63
C GLY A 945 -8.25 -3.44 -22.77
N PRO A 946 -8.78 -4.23 -23.73
CA PRO A 946 -8.25 -5.55 -24.00
C PRO A 946 -6.75 -5.51 -24.36
N GLY A 947 -5.87 -6.17 -23.57
CA GLY A 947 -4.41 -6.16 -23.76
C GLY A 947 -3.67 -4.99 -23.09
N GLN A 948 -4.17 -4.50 -21.94
CA GLN A 948 -3.46 -3.55 -21.08
C GLN A 948 -3.23 -4.16 -19.69
N CYS A 949 -2.04 -3.92 -19.11
CA CYS A 949 -1.73 -4.23 -17.72
C CYS A 949 -2.83 -3.76 -16.76
N SER A 950 -3.07 -4.52 -15.69
CA SER A 950 -3.77 -3.94 -14.54
C SER A 950 -2.92 -2.78 -14.01
N ARG A 951 -3.59 -1.66 -13.74
CA ARG A 951 -3.01 -0.41 -13.30
C ARG A 951 -3.97 0.15 -12.28
N LEU A 952 -3.43 0.82 -11.27
CA LEU A 952 -4.19 1.39 -10.16
C LEU A 952 -4.94 2.66 -10.58
N GLY A 953 -5.40 2.75 -11.83
CA GLY A 953 -5.92 3.98 -12.44
C GLY A 953 -4.85 5.01 -12.78
N THR A 954 -5.32 6.19 -13.17
CA THR A 954 -4.48 7.35 -13.49
C THR A 954 -4.61 8.35 -12.36
N ALA A 955 -3.52 8.56 -11.62
CA ALA A 955 -3.42 9.64 -10.65
C ALA A 955 -2.95 10.92 -11.36
N ARG A 956 -3.56 12.05 -11.04
CA ARG A 956 -3.14 13.37 -11.54
C ARG A 956 -2.92 14.32 -10.37
N VAL A 957 -1.93 15.19 -10.51
CA VAL A 957 -1.71 16.34 -9.63
C VAL A 957 -2.09 17.60 -10.39
N TYR A 958 -2.91 18.44 -9.78
CA TYR A 958 -3.27 19.76 -10.28
C TYR A 958 -2.48 20.80 -9.49
N ASN A 959 -1.84 21.72 -10.20
CA ASN A 959 -1.24 22.93 -9.62
C ASN A 959 -1.82 24.12 -10.37
N ILE A 960 -2.78 24.82 -9.79
CA ILE A 960 -3.56 25.86 -10.47
C ILE A 960 -3.67 27.16 -9.66
N ASP A 961 -3.78 28.32 -10.30
CA ASP A 961 -4.03 29.57 -9.58
C ASP A 961 -5.44 29.59 -8.98
N TYR A 962 -5.55 29.89 -7.68
CA TYR A 962 -6.82 29.84 -6.95
C TYR A 962 -7.90 30.82 -7.48
N ARG A 963 -7.51 31.87 -8.23
CA ARG A 963 -8.42 32.91 -8.70
C ARG A 963 -9.10 32.53 -10.00
N ASN A 964 -8.39 31.88 -10.92
CA ASN A 964 -8.84 31.64 -12.29
C ASN A 964 -8.54 30.22 -12.82
N ALA A 965 -7.98 29.33 -11.99
CA ALA A 965 -7.52 28.00 -12.38
C ALA A 965 -6.45 28.00 -13.50
N GLU A 966 -5.69 29.08 -13.67
CA GLU A 966 -4.56 29.10 -14.62
C GLU A 966 -3.55 28.02 -14.25
N SER A 967 -2.96 27.36 -15.26
CA SER A 967 -1.99 26.30 -15.02
C SER A 967 -0.71 26.87 -14.38
N GLY A 968 -0.34 26.30 -13.24
CA GLY A 968 0.96 26.49 -12.61
C GLY A 968 2.07 25.63 -13.23
N ASN A 969 1.76 24.79 -14.22
CA ASN A 969 2.66 23.75 -14.75
C ASN A 969 3.67 24.26 -15.80
N GLY A 970 3.62 25.53 -16.18
CA GLY A 970 4.45 26.09 -17.25
C GLY A 970 3.99 25.69 -18.66
N GLY A 971 2.82 25.04 -18.77
CA GLY A 971 2.15 24.69 -20.03
C GLY A 971 0.65 24.96 -19.96
N ALA A 972 -0.09 24.63 -21.02
CA ALA A 972 -1.55 24.87 -21.08
C ALA A 972 -2.35 23.86 -20.22
N MET A 973 -1.77 22.71 -19.88
CA MET A 973 -2.43 21.67 -19.09
C MET A 973 -2.39 22.01 -17.60
N ARG A 974 -3.55 21.95 -16.93
CA ARG A 974 -3.72 22.26 -15.49
C ARG A 974 -3.28 21.14 -14.55
N TYR A 975 -2.99 19.96 -15.10
CA TYR A 975 -2.55 18.78 -14.37
C TYR A 975 -1.33 18.15 -15.01
N GLU A 976 -0.64 17.33 -14.22
CA GLU A 976 0.39 16.39 -14.64
C GLU A 976 -0.01 14.99 -14.15
N VAL A 977 0.41 13.94 -14.85
CA VAL A 977 0.13 12.54 -14.45
C VAL A 977 1.21 12.11 -13.46
N ILE A 978 0.78 11.56 -12.33
CA ILE A 978 1.70 11.07 -11.29
C ILE A 978 2.20 9.67 -11.68
N VAL A 979 3.52 9.46 -11.67
CA VAL A 979 4.14 8.15 -11.91
C VAL A 979 3.68 7.15 -10.83
N GLY A 980 3.40 5.90 -11.23
CA GLY A 980 2.89 4.85 -10.34
C GLY A 980 1.37 4.81 -10.17
N GLY A 981 0.64 5.89 -10.46
CA GLY A 981 -0.84 5.93 -10.43
C GLY A 981 -1.43 5.90 -9.02
N GLY A 982 -2.56 5.20 -8.83
CA GLY A 982 -3.16 4.93 -7.52
C GLY A 982 -3.85 6.11 -6.83
N LEU A 983 -3.86 6.07 -5.50
CA LEU A 983 -4.49 7.09 -4.64
C LEU A 983 -3.43 7.88 -3.87
N PRO A 984 -3.03 9.07 -4.37
CA PRO A 984 -2.07 9.91 -3.68
C PRO A 984 -2.54 10.31 -2.27
N PRO A 985 -1.59 10.50 -1.31
CA PRO A 985 -1.87 11.21 -0.07
C PRO A 985 -2.21 12.69 -0.32
N SER A 986 -2.85 13.31 0.67
CA SER A 986 -3.10 14.76 0.61
C SER A 986 -1.81 15.57 0.72
N PRO A 987 -1.68 16.66 -0.06
CA PRO A 987 -0.47 17.46 -0.07
C PRO A 987 -0.23 18.15 1.27
N VAL A 988 1.05 18.35 1.58
CA VAL A 988 1.53 18.99 2.82
C VAL A 988 2.54 20.06 2.47
N ALA A 989 2.43 21.25 3.05
CA ALA A 989 3.35 22.35 2.81
C ALA A 989 3.69 23.11 4.09
N GLY A 990 4.81 23.82 4.05
CA GLY A 990 5.27 24.64 5.16
C GLY A 990 6.65 25.23 4.89
N MET A 991 7.28 25.77 5.93
CA MET A 991 8.71 26.08 5.92
C MET A 991 9.46 24.90 6.56
N VAL A 992 10.65 24.54 6.08
CA VAL A 992 11.52 23.54 6.70
C VAL A 992 12.91 24.12 6.90
N THR A 993 13.54 23.84 8.03
CA THR A 993 14.97 24.17 8.23
C THR A 993 15.84 22.98 7.86
N LEU A 994 16.60 23.10 6.78
CA LEU A 994 17.50 22.07 6.26
C LEU A 994 18.73 21.88 7.15
N ASP A 995 19.48 20.81 6.90
CA ASP A 995 20.65 20.42 7.70
C ASP A 995 21.81 21.44 7.59
N ASP A 996 21.83 22.25 6.54
CA ASP A 996 22.78 23.36 6.35
C ASP A 996 22.39 24.64 7.12
N GLY A 997 21.25 24.62 7.83
CA GLY A 997 20.70 25.73 8.60
C GLY A 997 19.82 26.71 7.82
N SER A 998 19.65 26.51 6.51
CA SER A 998 18.75 27.34 5.69
C SER A 998 17.28 26.96 5.94
N SER A 999 16.38 27.95 5.95
CA SER A 999 14.94 27.72 6.00
C SER A 999 14.31 27.98 4.63
N VAL A 1000 13.68 26.96 4.06
CA VAL A 1000 13.08 27.01 2.72
C VAL A 1000 11.60 26.61 2.76
N PRO A 1001 10.74 27.17 1.89
CA PRO A 1001 9.39 26.65 1.72
C PRO A 1001 9.44 25.28 1.04
N PHE A 1002 8.58 24.36 1.47
CA PHE A 1002 8.42 23.04 0.86
C PHE A 1002 6.94 22.75 0.59
N ILE A 1003 6.72 21.86 -0.37
CA ILE A 1003 5.46 21.17 -0.61
C ILE A 1003 5.77 19.71 -0.98
N ILE A 1004 4.99 18.77 -0.45
CA ILE A 1004 4.98 17.36 -0.80
C ILE A 1004 3.61 17.06 -1.41
N GLY A 1005 3.58 16.27 -2.49
CA GLY A 1005 2.35 15.92 -3.22
C GLY A 1005 2.03 16.83 -4.41
N SER A 1006 2.92 17.77 -4.76
CA SER A 1006 2.78 18.64 -5.94
C SER A 1006 3.53 18.16 -7.18
N ASP A 1007 4.40 17.16 -7.03
CA ASP A 1007 5.35 16.71 -8.05
C ASP A 1007 4.79 15.47 -8.79
N PRO A 1008 4.84 15.42 -10.14
CA PRO A 1008 4.37 14.27 -10.90
C PRO A 1008 5.29 13.05 -10.82
N ASP A 1009 6.56 13.19 -10.43
CA ASP A 1009 7.47 12.04 -10.30
C ASP A 1009 7.06 11.14 -9.14
N SER A 1010 6.54 11.70 -8.05
CA SER A 1010 6.01 10.93 -6.93
C SER A 1010 5.17 11.82 -6.02
N PRO A 1011 4.07 11.32 -5.42
CA PRO A 1011 3.35 12.08 -4.42
C PRO A 1011 4.12 12.25 -3.10
N LEU A 1012 5.23 11.50 -2.91
CA LEU A 1012 6.12 11.62 -1.77
C LEU A 1012 7.29 12.57 -2.01
N GLU A 1013 7.52 12.97 -3.26
CA GLU A 1013 8.62 13.85 -3.60
C GLU A 1013 8.42 15.23 -2.96
N GLY A 1014 9.49 15.74 -2.35
CA GLY A 1014 9.53 17.08 -1.82
C GLY A 1014 9.96 18.06 -2.89
N GLY A 1015 9.32 19.23 -2.93
CA GLY A 1015 9.67 20.28 -3.87
C GLY A 1015 9.52 21.68 -3.28
N SER A 1016 10.12 22.67 -3.93
CA SER A 1016 9.88 24.08 -3.59
C SER A 1016 8.53 24.53 -4.18
N PRO A 1017 7.64 25.16 -3.39
CA PRO A 1017 6.40 25.70 -3.92
C PRO A 1017 6.67 26.71 -5.02
N ARG A 1018 5.91 26.64 -6.11
CA ARG A 1018 6.00 27.62 -7.20
C ARG A 1018 5.45 28.95 -6.71
N ALA A 1019 6.26 30.01 -6.79
CA ALA A 1019 5.82 31.35 -6.40
C ALA A 1019 4.82 31.89 -7.43
N ALA A 1020 3.59 32.23 -7.02
CA ALA A 1020 2.74 33.10 -7.84
C ALA A 1020 2.96 34.56 -7.47
N SER A 1021 2.77 35.45 -8.45
CA SER A 1021 2.87 36.89 -8.23
C SER A 1021 1.72 37.39 -7.34
N GLY A 1022 2.03 37.85 -6.12
CA GLY A 1022 1.19 38.81 -5.39
C GLY A 1022 0.23 38.28 -4.32
N VAL A 1023 0.44 37.09 -3.74
CA VAL A 1023 -0.50 36.53 -2.73
C VAL A 1023 0.22 36.23 -1.40
N VAL A 1024 -0.34 36.75 -0.31
CA VAL A 1024 0.00 36.38 1.07
C VAL A 1024 -1.03 35.36 1.55
N GLN A 1025 -0.56 34.19 1.98
CA GLN A 1025 -1.37 33.09 2.48
C GLN A 1025 -1.74 33.31 3.96
N PRO A 1026 -2.98 33.04 4.40
CA PRO A 1026 -3.30 32.92 5.82
C PRO A 1026 -2.56 31.71 6.42
N LYS A 1027 -1.99 31.85 7.61
CA LYS A 1027 -1.28 30.76 8.28
C LYS A 1027 -2.28 29.70 8.77
N ALA A 1028 -2.30 28.51 8.17
CA ALA A 1028 -2.98 27.35 8.75
C ALA A 1028 -2.09 26.71 9.83
N LYS A 1029 -2.59 26.56 11.06
CA LYS A 1029 -1.88 25.91 12.18
C LYS A 1029 -2.33 24.46 12.29
N VAL A 1030 -1.40 23.51 12.13
CA VAL A 1030 -1.66 22.06 12.28
C VAL A 1030 -1.61 21.63 13.77
N TYR A 1031 -1.00 22.44 14.64
CA TYR A 1031 -0.91 22.22 16.08
C TYR A 1031 -0.84 23.56 16.82
N TRP A 1032 -1.35 23.58 18.05
CA TRP A 1032 -1.31 24.75 18.93
C TRP A 1032 -0.15 24.62 19.92
N ASN A 1033 0.74 25.63 19.98
CA ASN A 1033 1.79 25.77 20.98
C ASN A 1033 1.68 27.16 21.63
N ILE A 1034 1.59 27.22 22.97
CA ILE A 1034 1.56 28.45 23.76
C ILE A 1034 2.79 28.46 24.66
N GLU A 1035 3.85 29.16 24.26
CA GLU A 1035 4.84 29.67 25.22
C GLU A 1035 4.30 30.97 25.82
N ARG A 1036 4.41 31.10 27.15
CA ARG A 1036 4.25 32.37 27.87
C ARG A 1036 5.60 32.97 28.18
#